data_AF-A0AAU9VPR9-F1
#
_entry.id   AF-A0AAU9VPR9-F1
#
_cell.length_a   1.000
_cell.length_b   1.000
_cell.length_c   1.000
_cell.angle_alpha   90.00
_cell.angle_beta   90.00
_cell.angle_gamma   90.00
#
_symmetry.space_group_name_H-M   'P 1'
#
loop_
_entity.id
_entity.type
_entity.pdbx_description
1 polymer ?
#
loop_
_entity_poly.entity_id
_entity_poly.type
_entity_poly.pdbx_seq_one_letter_code
_entity_poly.pdbx_strand_id
1 'polypeptide(L)'
;MGRREDLIALTGLYIDEGKNCRVTPLSAKKACSENLINETGYFFSPSYPGNPPDDTFCKWHITVQKNHIIRLEFQEFLLTNHPTCERCFLQIFDGRDLSATAIGKFCGDMHPPVVISSSSHFTIVFRCVEGLRMTRFKAFYHSIRTQYWEGSSCSLHRECPSSCKCEEFGEVYDKRILIIGEKLLAIPSNLPPNTGAVVFRQNRILQLHEKEFSDLTILEHIDLSFNNLLHLDEECFHNVSSVTTLRLNSNFLRILPIGVFSELPNLKVLDLGSNLLSSMRSGVFDALSNLNVLGLRANQLTNLQYGVFGNKSNMTHLYLQENKLTALPNGLFKDLSKLEVLNLSSNELKTVTKETLQGLSALKYLYLDNNRLANVPTDAFSELTSLKYLKLDHFILCCYAEKSVEGVTCDSPADEFSSCDDLMKNKTLQICIWILGILAFLGNLLVITWRIIDKEENRVHSFLLTNLAVADMFMGVYLLTIAIVDARWQGEYFKHDTKWRAGIGCQVIGVLSMLSSEVSVLILTVITIDRFVCIIFPFKFKRLTYKSAVFTCAVVWILGVVISVIPIIGIDYFYDKSGDFGFYSHSAVCLPLQLSVGTPAGWEYSASFFIGLNFVSFTFILVAYILMFWTVKRSARAVRSTSMNKESAMAKRLVFIVMTDFCCWMPIIIISILSLTGNFFDPHKIALVWIAVFVLPLNSSLNPILYTFSTERAKRSLARKRKNVTGMVMKSLNSRAGDQSMDYLRTNAENTLVSIAESSPRPVKKIVEKQEQQSKQVKTKLKLIEVVDIFQEDTTGKRSTGYVTAWCEEEGVLGMVLLKYFGKEMKEDWTREVDVVQGLSGNEDPQDNLLHYRWHSKASEQSIEHGKKKIHGIRGSSWLICYDFESSSTLGDFLSEKGIVIDLDAVCAVVCDVITAIEHLLDHGIAHNNITTGNILIRQCPRVPPIKAVLGGFSQASKANDAGAFTNSAADEQSCHSHDIKQFGHLLATLLGHCHGSSEYVKLREIMNLCFEDTEEKRPTARYIREVLEETWRAEGVWDT
;
A
#
# COMPACT_ATOMS: atom_id res chain seq x y z
N MET A 1 12.36 41.48 -38.56
CA MET A 1 11.92 41.49 -37.15
C MET A 1 11.36 40.10 -36.85
N GLY A 2 11.64 39.43 -35.73
CA GLY A 2 12.52 39.79 -34.63
C GLY A 2 12.06 39.13 -33.33
N ARG A 3 12.61 37.95 -33.01
CA ARG A 3 12.40 37.07 -31.83
C ARG A 3 11.51 37.59 -30.69
N ARG A 4 10.61 36.71 -30.21
CA ARG A 4 10.83 36.03 -28.91
C ARG A 4 10.02 34.73 -28.81
N GLU A 5 10.71 33.63 -29.07
CA GLU A 5 10.63 32.45 -28.19
C GLU A 5 11.45 32.76 -26.91
N ASP A 6 11.61 31.77 -26.03
CA ASP A 6 12.31 31.84 -24.74
C ASP A 6 11.65 32.69 -23.63
N LEU A 7 11.14 31.99 -22.60
CA LEU A 7 11.59 32.22 -21.23
C LEU A 7 11.24 31.01 -20.34
N ILE A 8 12.28 30.38 -19.76
CA ILE A 8 12.16 29.27 -18.83
C ILE A 8 12.39 29.76 -17.39
N ALA A 9 11.56 29.26 -16.49
CA ALA A 9 11.70 29.14 -15.05
C ALA A 9 13.05 29.48 -14.39
N LEU A 10 13.03 30.38 -13.40
CA LEU A 10 13.41 30.18 -11.98
C LEU A 10 13.55 31.53 -11.25
N THR A 11 13.79 31.52 -9.93
CA THR A 11 13.73 32.71 -9.07
C THR A 11 14.74 33.81 -9.43
N GLY A 12 14.23 35.02 -9.68
CA GLY A 12 14.85 36.24 -9.14
C GLY A 12 16.22 36.65 -9.69
N LEU A 13 16.52 36.37 -10.96
CA LEU A 13 17.68 36.93 -11.67
C LEU A 13 17.22 37.75 -12.88
N TYR A 14 17.50 39.05 -12.84
CA TYR A 14 17.32 39.96 -13.96
C TYR A 14 18.67 40.13 -14.66
N ILE A 15 18.76 39.75 -15.94
CA ILE A 15 19.95 39.98 -16.76
C ILE A 15 19.60 41.04 -17.80
N ASP A 16 20.22 42.21 -17.67
CA ASP A 16 20.28 43.22 -18.72
C ASP A 16 21.52 42.97 -19.60
N GLU A 17 21.55 43.47 -20.83
CA GLU A 17 22.57 43.12 -21.84
C GLU A 17 23.93 43.80 -21.56
N GLY A 18 24.67 43.33 -20.54
CA GLY A 18 25.97 43.92 -20.19
C GLY A 18 26.85 43.08 -19.27
N LYS A 19 28.03 42.73 -19.77
CA LYS A 19 29.14 42.01 -19.08
C LYS A 19 29.42 42.51 -17.63
N ASN A 20 28.78 41.93 -16.61
CA ASN A 20 29.38 41.66 -15.29
C ASN A 20 28.39 40.94 -14.34
N CYS A 21 28.72 39.71 -13.91
CA CYS A 21 28.00 39.05 -12.82
C CYS A 21 28.47 39.62 -11.47
N ARG A 22 27.61 40.40 -10.80
CA ARG A 22 27.71 40.64 -9.34
C ARG A 22 26.41 40.23 -8.69
N VAL A 23 26.49 39.22 -7.81
CA VAL A 23 25.35 38.75 -7.02
C VAL A 23 25.07 39.72 -5.87
N THR A 24 23.87 40.27 -5.83
CA THR A 24 23.25 40.81 -4.62
C THR A 24 21.82 40.27 -4.50
N PRO A 25 21.35 39.91 -3.29
CA PRO A 25 20.09 39.21 -3.13
C PRO A 25 18.90 40.16 -3.32
N LEU A 26 18.18 40.01 -4.44
CA LEU A 26 16.82 40.52 -4.59
C LEU A 26 15.88 39.61 -3.78
N SER A 27 15.33 40.13 -2.69
CA SER A 27 14.37 39.38 -1.87
C SER A 27 13.11 39.02 -2.65
N ALA A 28 12.47 37.90 -2.32
CA ALA A 28 11.28 37.37 -3.02
C ALA A 28 10.17 38.42 -3.21
N LYS A 29 10.08 39.39 -2.29
CA LYS A 29 9.21 40.57 -2.30
C LYS A 29 9.36 41.48 -3.54
N LYS A 30 10.40 41.29 -4.37
CA LYS A 30 10.61 41.97 -5.66
C LYS A 30 10.51 41.05 -6.88
N ALA A 31 10.32 39.75 -6.70
CA ALA A 31 10.25 38.76 -7.79
C ALA A 31 8.82 38.42 -8.23
N CYS A 32 7.80 38.95 -7.55
CA CYS A 32 6.40 38.66 -7.85
C CYS A 32 5.43 39.76 -7.37
N SER A 33 5.44 40.96 -7.96
CA SER A 33 4.34 41.93 -7.80
C SER A 33 4.32 42.91 -8.95
N GLU A 34 3.35 42.76 -9.86
CA GLU A 34 3.33 43.49 -11.13
C GLU A 34 1.93 44.03 -11.48
N ASN A 35 1.92 45.16 -12.20
CA ASN A 35 0.72 45.76 -12.77
C ASN A 35 0.60 45.32 -14.23
N LEU A 36 -0.34 44.41 -14.51
CA LEU A 36 -0.53 43.76 -15.80
C LEU A 36 -1.56 44.56 -16.61
N ILE A 37 -1.06 45.39 -17.55
CA ILE A 37 -1.85 46.40 -18.28
C ILE A 37 -2.21 46.01 -19.72
N ASN A 38 -1.76 44.85 -20.19
CA ASN A 38 -2.02 44.37 -21.55
C ASN A 38 -3.42 43.76 -21.67
N GLU A 39 -4.03 43.78 -22.86
CA GLU A 39 -5.35 43.15 -23.11
C GLU A 39 -5.35 41.63 -22.89
N THR A 40 -4.20 40.96 -22.97
CA THR A 40 -4.00 39.56 -22.60
C THR A 40 -2.64 39.37 -21.92
N GLY A 41 -2.49 38.34 -21.07
CA GLY A 41 -1.20 38.03 -20.45
C GLY A 41 -1.19 36.80 -19.54
N TYR A 42 0.01 36.40 -19.13
CA TYR A 42 0.27 35.28 -18.22
C TYR A 42 0.92 35.76 -16.93
N PHE A 43 0.64 35.08 -15.82
CA PHE A 43 1.43 35.19 -14.58
C PHE A 43 1.52 33.84 -13.85
N PHE A 44 2.50 33.72 -12.95
CA PHE A 44 2.98 32.45 -12.42
C PHE A 44 3.25 32.55 -10.92
N SER A 45 3.29 31.41 -10.22
CA SER A 45 3.90 31.36 -8.89
C SER A 45 5.40 31.70 -8.94
N PRO A 46 5.99 32.24 -7.86
CA PRO A 46 7.45 32.35 -7.77
C PRO A 46 8.11 30.99 -7.95
N SER A 47 9.33 30.99 -8.49
CA SER A 47 10.12 29.80 -8.82
C SER A 47 9.55 28.88 -9.92
N TYR A 48 8.33 29.12 -10.43
CA TYR A 48 7.58 28.21 -11.30
C TYR A 48 8.45 27.57 -12.41
N PRO A 49 8.41 26.23 -12.62
CA PRO A 49 7.58 25.25 -11.93
C PRO A 49 8.20 24.71 -10.62
N GLY A 50 9.32 25.27 -10.16
CA GLY A 50 9.85 25.03 -8.82
C GLY A 50 8.96 25.66 -7.73
N ASN A 51 9.24 25.32 -6.47
CA ASN A 51 8.45 25.79 -5.32
C ASN A 51 8.83 27.23 -4.90
N PRO A 52 7.87 28.08 -4.50
CA PRO A 52 8.15 29.40 -3.93
C PRO A 52 8.96 29.30 -2.61
N PRO A 53 9.79 30.30 -2.28
CA PRO A 53 10.47 30.36 -0.98
C PRO A 53 9.51 30.53 0.22
N ASP A 54 10.00 30.28 1.43
CA ASP A 54 9.28 30.53 2.69
C ASP A 54 8.90 32.03 2.89
N ASP A 55 7.79 32.27 3.60
CA ASP A 55 7.06 33.57 3.73
C ASP A 55 6.99 34.41 2.42
N THR A 56 6.71 33.72 1.31
CA THR A 56 6.41 34.36 0.03
C THR A 56 5.08 35.13 0.09
N PHE A 57 5.11 36.39 -0.35
CA PHE A 57 3.93 37.22 -0.57
C PHE A 57 4.04 37.94 -1.93
N CYS A 58 3.03 37.79 -2.76
CA CYS A 58 2.95 38.35 -4.11
C CYS A 58 1.60 39.04 -4.33
N LYS A 59 1.58 40.18 -5.03
CA LYS A 59 0.35 40.88 -5.44
C LYS A 59 0.42 41.29 -6.90
N TRP A 60 -0.48 40.79 -7.72
CA TRP A 60 -0.68 41.26 -9.10
C TRP A 60 -1.91 42.18 -9.17
N HIS A 61 -1.82 43.20 -10.02
CA HIS A 61 -2.95 44.05 -10.34
C HIS A 61 -3.17 44.08 -11.85
N ILE A 62 -4.25 43.45 -12.32
CA ILE A 62 -4.60 43.44 -13.74
C ILE A 62 -5.50 44.65 -14.00
N THR A 63 -5.18 45.44 -15.02
CA THR A 63 -5.97 46.60 -15.45
C THR A 63 -6.12 46.57 -16.96
N VAL A 64 -7.36 46.58 -17.44
CA VAL A 64 -7.67 46.64 -18.88
C VAL A 64 -8.31 47.99 -19.23
N GLN A 65 -8.52 48.25 -20.52
CA GLN A 65 -9.13 49.48 -20.99
C GLN A 65 -10.52 49.70 -20.36
N LYS A 66 -10.94 50.97 -20.24
CA LYS A 66 -12.32 51.28 -19.87
C LYS A 66 -13.28 50.63 -20.88
N ASN A 67 -14.46 50.25 -20.40
CA ASN A 67 -15.45 49.48 -21.15
C ASN A 67 -14.92 48.09 -21.61
N HIS A 68 -14.00 47.51 -20.85
CA HIS A 68 -13.64 46.10 -20.91
C HIS A 68 -13.68 45.49 -19.51
N ILE A 69 -14.03 44.22 -19.41
CA ILE A 69 -13.90 43.37 -18.22
C ILE A 69 -12.80 42.31 -18.45
N ILE A 70 -12.37 41.65 -17.39
CA ILE A 70 -11.24 40.71 -17.38
C ILE A 70 -11.76 39.31 -17.13
N ARG A 71 -11.41 38.36 -17.98
CA ARG A 71 -11.57 36.92 -17.74
C ARG A 71 -10.22 36.30 -17.39
N LEU A 72 -10.21 35.45 -16.37
CA LEU A 72 -9.03 34.87 -15.72
C LEU A 72 -9.21 33.36 -15.57
N GLU A 73 -8.24 32.59 -16.05
CA GLU A 73 -8.25 31.12 -16.02
C GLU A 73 -6.91 30.56 -15.53
N PHE A 74 -6.96 29.37 -14.92
CA PHE A 74 -5.78 28.67 -14.41
C PHE A 74 -5.51 27.44 -15.27
N GLN A 75 -4.36 27.45 -15.96
CA GLN A 75 -3.90 26.34 -16.81
C GLN A 75 -3.17 25.27 -16.00
N GLU A 76 -2.61 25.66 -14.85
CA GLU A 76 -2.04 24.75 -13.86
C GLU A 76 -2.25 25.36 -12.47
N PHE A 77 -2.75 24.60 -11.50
CA PHE A 77 -2.89 25.04 -10.12
C PHE A 77 -2.67 23.88 -9.14
N LEU A 78 -1.68 24.02 -8.27
CA LEU A 78 -1.35 23.05 -7.22
C LEU A 78 -0.73 23.78 -6.02
N LEU A 79 -1.49 24.00 -4.96
CA LEU A 79 -1.02 24.58 -3.70
C LEU A 79 -1.15 23.56 -2.57
N THR A 80 -0.39 23.73 -1.48
CA THR A 80 -0.55 22.92 -0.26
C THR A 80 -2.02 22.92 0.21
N ASN A 81 -2.60 21.73 0.37
CA ASN A 81 -3.98 21.56 0.82
C ASN A 81 -4.07 21.80 2.35
N HIS A 82 -4.99 22.66 2.80
CA HIS A 82 -5.21 22.95 4.23
C HIS A 82 -6.70 23.28 4.47
N PRO A 83 -7.36 22.77 5.53
CA PRO A 83 -8.81 22.94 5.74
C PRO A 83 -9.36 24.38 5.77
N THR A 84 -8.48 25.36 5.98
CA THR A 84 -8.78 26.81 6.08
C THR A 84 -8.04 27.66 5.02
N CYS A 85 -7.20 27.03 4.20
CA CYS A 85 -6.24 27.69 3.29
C CYS A 85 -5.42 28.82 3.97
N GLU A 86 -5.06 28.71 5.26
CA GLU A 86 -4.38 29.81 5.98
C GLU A 86 -2.88 29.92 5.70
N ARG A 87 -2.17 28.80 5.56
CA ARG A 87 -0.70 28.81 5.41
C ARG A 87 -0.22 29.15 4.00
N CYS A 88 -0.86 28.57 2.98
CA CYS A 88 -0.57 28.85 1.57
C CYS A 88 -1.87 28.94 0.77
N PHE A 89 -2.06 30.05 0.04
CA PHE A 89 -3.28 30.33 -0.71
C PHE A 89 -3.10 31.36 -1.82
N LEU A 90 -3.98 31.29 -2.81
CA LEU A 90 -4.23 32.35 -3.79
C LEU A 90 -5.62 32.95 -3.52
N GLN A 91 -5.75 34.27 -3.49
CA GLN A 91 -7.02 34.98 -3.25
C GLN A 91 -7.25 36.03 -4.34
N ILE A 92 -8.47 36.08 -4.88
CA ILE A 92 -8.86 36.90 -6.02
C ILE A 92 -9.92 37.92 -5.57
N PHE A 93 -9.76 39.18 -5.94
CA PHE A 93 -10.62 40.30 -5.56
C PHE A 93 -11.11 41.06 -6.80
N ASP A 94 -12.42 41.31 -6.89
CA ASP A 94 -13.07 41.97 -8.02
C ASP A 94 -12.97 43.50 -7.94
N GLY A 95 -11.76 44.02 -8.16
CA GLY A 95 -11.53 45.46 -8.23
C GLY A 95 -10.09 45.91 -8.07
N ARG A 96 -9.95 47.21 -7.76
CA ARG A 96 -8.66 47.94 -7.78
C ARG A 96 -7.75 47.65 -6.58
N ASP A 97 -8.30 47.15 -5.47
CA ASP A 97 -7.54 46.89 -4.25
C ASP A 97 -8.14 45.75 -3.42
N LEU A 98 -7.70 45.61 -2.16
CA LEU A 98 -8.05 44.52 -1.24
C LEU A 98 -9.31 44.79 -0.40
N SER A 99 -9.96 45.96 -0.58
CA SER A 99 -11.29 46.26 -0.02
C SER A 99 -12.43 45.89 -0.97
N ALA A 100 -12.10 45.59 -2.24
CA ALA A 100 -13.04 45.06 -3.22
C ALA A 100 -13.51 43.63 -2.87
N THR A 101 -14.59 43.17 -3.49
CA THR A 101 -15.22 41.88 -3.20
C THR A 101 -14.25 40.72 -3.40
N ALA A 102 -13.92 39.99 -2.33
CA ALA A 102 -13.16 38.76 -2.42
C ALA A 102 -14.02 37.65 -3.05
N ILE A 103 -13.60 37.16 -4.22
CA ILE A 103 -14.34 36.18 -5.02
C ILE A 103 -14.13 34.76 -4.48
N GLY A 104 -12.91 34.48 -4.01
CA GLY A 104 -12.56 33.20 -3.43
C GLY A 104 -11.12 33.16 -2.96
N LYS A 105 -10.84 32.23 -2.05
CA LYS A 105 -9.53 31.93 -1.49
C LYS A 105 -9.26 30.44 -1.71
N PHE A 106 -8.25 30.14 -2.51
CA PHE A 106 -8.02 28.82 -3.11
C PHE A 106 -6.71 28.22 -2.59
N CYS A 107 -6.73 26.93 -2.27
CA CYS A 107 -5.57 26.10 -1.97
C CYS A 107 -5.88 24.63 -2.32
N GLY A 108 -4.88 23.75 -2.27
CA GLY A 108 -5.01 22.39 -2.78
C GLY A 108 -4.74 22.29 -4.29
N ASP A 109 -5.07 21.11 -4.82
CA ASP A 109 -4.95 20.65 -6.21
C ASP A 109 -6.19 20.97 -7.09
N MET A 110 -7.34 21.25 -6.45
CA MET A 110 -8.54 21.70 -7.15
C MET A 110 -8.30 23.05 -7.83
N HIS A 111 -8.37 23.05 -9.17
CA HIS A 111 -8.18 24.25 -9.96
C HIS A 111 -9.29 25.29 -9.68
N PRO A 112 -8.95 26.58 -9.51
CA PRO A 112 -9.94 27.64 -9.36
C PRO A 112 -10.87 27.72 -10.57
N PRO A 113 -12.16 28.07 -10.39
CA PRO A 113 -13.05 28.31 -11.51
C PRO A 113 -12.55 29.48 -12.37
N VAL A 114 -12.94 29.51 -13.64
CA VAL A 114 -12.68 30.66 -14.51
C VAL A 114 -13.47 31.86 -13.98
N VAL A 115 -12.79 32.98 -13.76
CA VAL A 115 -13.34 34.16 -13.08
C VAL A 115 -13.48 35.30 -14.07
N ILE A 116 -14.60 36.04 -14.00
CA ILE A 116 -14.84 37.25 -14.81
C ILE A 116 -15.10 38.42 -13.87
N SER A 117 -14.47 39.56 -14.12
CA SER A 117 -14.59 40.76 -13.28
C SER A 117 -15.85 41.57 -13.57
N SER A 118 -16.38 42.26 -12.57
CA SER A 118 -17.43 43.28 -12.74
C SER A 118 -16.89 44.64 -13.18
N SER A 119 -15.56 44.81 -13.24
CA SER A 119 -14.89 46.07 -13.57
C SER A 119 -13.64 45.86 -14.44
N SER A 120 -13.05 46.92 -14.98
CA SER A 120 -11.80 46.84 -15.76
C SER A 120 -10.53 46.58 -14.91
N HIS A 121 -10.67 46.04 -13.70
CA HIS A 121 -9.61 45.84 -12.71
C HIS A 121 -9.78 44.52 -11.94
N PHE A 122 -8.69 43.79 -11.74
CA PHE A 122 -8.61 42.63 -10.85
C PHE A 122 -7.41 42.75 -9.93
N THR A 123 -7.55 42.30 -8.67
CA THR A 123 -6.45 42.23 -7.71
C THR A 123 -6.28 40.79 -7.22
N ILE A 124 -5.05 40.29 -7.29
CA ILE A 124 -4.75 38.89 -6.99
C ILE A 124 -3.60 38.84 -5.98
N VAL A 125 -3.78 38.09 -4.90
CA VAL A 125 -2.79 37.93 -3.82
C VAL A 125 -2.43 36.46 -3.67
N PHE A 126 -1.14 36.14 -3.77
CA PHE A 126 -0.59 34.87 -3.34
C PHE A 126 0.17 35.06 -2.02
N ARG A 127 -0.06 34.18 -1.04
CA ARG A 127 0.75 34.11 0.17
C ARG A 127 1.04 32.65 0.51
N CYS A 128 2.28 32.33 0.88
CA CYS A 128 2.67 31.00 1.35
C CYS A 128 3.78 31.11 2.39
N VAL A 129 3.49 30.65 3.63
CA VAL A 129 4.37 30.82 4.80
C VAL A 129 5.43 29.71 4.87
N GLU A 130 5.10 28.48 4.49
CA GLU A 130 5.99 27.31 4.48
C GLU A 130 6.06 26.75 3.04
N GLY A 131 7.25 26.77 2.44
CA GLY A 131 7.54 26.39 1.04
C GLY A 131 7.50 24.88 0.79
N LEU A 132 6.41 24.22 1.18
CA LEU A 132 6.21 22.79 1.02
C LEU A 132 6.25 22.37 -0.46
N ARG A 133 6.87 21.22 -0.71
CA ARG A 133 7.10 20.65 -2.05
C ARG A 133 5.78 20.50 -2.82
N MET A 134 5.84 20.78 -4.12
CA MET A 134 4.76 20.76 -5.13
C MET A 134 3.88 22.02 -5.24
N THR A 135 4.23 23.13 -4.56
CA THR A 135 3.46 24.38 -4.65
C THR A 135 3.77 25.17 -5.93
N ARG A 136 2.85 25.23 -6.92
CA ARG A 136 3.00 25.94 -8.21
C ARG A 136 1.66 26.32 -8.86
N PHE A 137 1.63 27.39 -9.64
CA PHE A 137 0.49 27.70 -10.53
C PHE A 137 0.89 28.53 -11.76
N LYS A 138 0.09 28.40 -12.83
CA LYS A 138 0.14 29.20 -14.07
C LYS A 138 -1.27 29.70 -14.41
N ALA A 139 -1.40 31.01 -14.57
CA ALA A 139 -2.66 31.67 -14.90
C ALA A 139 -2.56 32.47 -16.21
N PHE A 140 -3.66 32.50 -16.96
CA PHE A 140 -3.85 33.33 -18.15
C PHE A 140 -5.02 34.29 -17.93
N TYR A 141 -4.93 35.50 -18.47
CA TYR A 141 -6.03 36.45 -18.46
C TYR A 141 -6.20 37.12 -19.83
N HIS A 142 -7.44 37.51 -20.14
CA HIS A 142 -7.79 38.26 -21.35
C HIS A 142 -8.98 39.22 -21.13
N SER A 143 -9.02 40.30 -21.92
CA SER A 143 -10.05 41.35 -21.82
C SER A 143 -11.23 41.13 -22.78
N ILE A 144 -12.43 41.53 -22.34
CA ILE A 144 -13.71 41.36 -23.06
C ILE A 144 -14.43 42.72 -23.10
N ARG A 145 -14.88 43.18 -24.27
CA ARG A 145 -15.55 44.48 -24.45
C ARG A 145 -16.96 44.50 -23.89
N THR A 146 -17.33 45.59 -23.22
CA THR A 146 -18.70 45.91 -22.83
C THR A 146 -19.25 47.04 -23.71
N GLN A 147 -20.15 46.71 -24.63
CA GLN A 147 -20.88 47.69 -25.45
C GLN A 147 -22.38 47.65 -25.17
N TYR A 148 -23.04 48.77 -25.46
CA TYR A 148 -24.41 49.09 -25.05
C TYR A 148 -25.46 48.14 -25.63
N TRP A 149 -26.40 47.76 -24.78
CA TRP A 149 -27.82 47.59 -25.15
C TRP A 149 -28.67 48.31 -24.10
N GLU A 150 -29.22 49.47 -24.47
CA GLU A 150 -30.27 50.11 -23.67
C GLU A 150 -31.57 49.30 -23.80
N GLY A 151 -32.25 49.08 -22.69
CA GLY A 151 -33.32 48.08 -22.61
C GLY A 151 -34.64 48.54 -23.24
N SER A 152 -35.25 47.67 -24.03
CA SER A 152 -36.72 47.62 -24.15
C SER A 152 -37.20 46.21 -24.51
N SER A 153 -38.40 45.87 -24.01
CA SER A 153 -39.12 44.61 -24.19
C SER A 153 -38.50 43.34 -23.57
N CYS A 154 -39.23 42.75 -22.61
CA CYS A 154 -39.02 41.37 -22.18
C CYS A 154 -39.52 40.42 -23.28
N SER A 155 -38.66 40.08 -24.24
CA SER A 155 -38.83 38.84 -25.03
C SER A 155 -38.32 37.68 -24.18
N LEU A 156 -39.22 37.14 -23.36
CA LEU A 156 -39.04 35.87 -22.66
C LEU A 156 -38.60 34.80 -23.67
N HIS A 157 -37.37 34.26 -23.54
CA HIS A 157 -36.97 33.02 -24.22
C HIS A 157 -37.86 31.90 -23.65
N ARG A 158 -39.03 31.69 -24.28
CA ARG A 158 -40.17 30.91 -23.76
C ARG A 158 -39.87 29.42 -23.52
N GLU A 159 -38.70 28.97 -23.95
CA GLU A 159 -38.27 27.59 -23.96
C GLU A 159 -37.10 27.30 -23.00
N CYS A 160 -36.42 28.31 -22.42
CA CYS A 160 -35.34 28.03 -21.47
C CYS A 160 -35.90 27.43 -20.16
N PRO A 161 -35.45 26.23 -19.71
CA PRO A 161 -35.99 25.60 -18.49
C PRO A 161 -35.75 26.43 -17.22
N SER A 162 -36.74 26.48 -16.33
CA SER A 162 -36.68 27.29 -15.09
C SER A 162 -35.60 26.88 -14.07
N SER A 163 -35.01 25.69 -14.23
CA SER A 163 -33.86 25.17 -13.46
C SER A 163 -32.51 25.34 -14.16
N CYS A 164 -32.48 26.09 -15.28
CA CYS A 164 -31.31 26.27 -16.13
C CYS A 164 -31.05 27.74 -16.43
N LYS A 165 -29.80 28.04 -16.76
CA LYS A 165 -29.34 29.33 -17.30
C LYS A 165 -28.94 29.10 -18.76
N CYS A 166 -29.60 29.81 -19.67
CA CYS A 166 -29.27 29.79 -21.10
C CYS A 166 -28.41 31.01 -21.46
N GLU A 167 -27.31 30.80 -22.19
CA GLU A 167 -26.39 31.84 -22.68
C GLU A 167 -26.18 31.67 -24.20
N GLU A 168 -26.20 32.75 -24.98
CA GLU A 168 -25.90 32.70 -26.42
C GLU A 168 -24.39 32.82 -26.67
N PHE A 169 -23.84 31.94 -27.52
CA PHE A 169 -22.44 31.96 -27.96
C PHE A 169 -22.33 31.65 -29.47
N GLY A 170 -21.15 31.88 -30.06
CA GLY A 170 -20.89 31.67 -31.48
C GLY A 170 -20.79 32.98 -32.29
N GLU A 171 -20.70 32.85 -33.61
CA GLU A 171 -20.56 34.01 -34.52
C GLU A 171 -21.92 34.63 -34.88
N VAL A 172 -21.90 35.81 -35.50
CA VAL A 172 -23.11 36.60 -35.86
C VAL A 172 -24.12 35.80 -36.70
N TYR A 173 -23.67 34.79 -37.45
CA TYR A 173 -24.48 33.93 -38.32
C TYR A 173 -24.62 32.48 -37.81
N ASP A 174 -23.92 32.09 -36.75
CA ASP A 174 -23.98 30.78 -36.10
C ASP A 174 -24.07 30.98 -34.58
N LYS A 175 -25.20 31.55 -34.15
CA LYS A 175 -25.56 31.71 -32.74
C LYS A 175 -26.11 30.40 -32.21
N ARG A 176 -25.51 29.85 -31.15
CA ARG A 176 -25.97 28.65 -30.44
C ARG A 176 -26.17 28.92 -28.96
N ILE A 177 -26.98 28.09 -28.32
CA ILE A 177 -27.30 28.21 -26.89
C ILE A 177 -26.40 27.25 -26.08
N LEU A 178 -25.78 27.79 -25.03
CA LEU A 178 -25.17 27.05 -23.92
C LEU A 178 -26.18 26.98 -22.78
N ILE A 179 -26.48 25.78 -22.30
CA ILE A 179 -27.38 25.56 -21.16
C ILE A 179 -26.58 25.06 -19.96
N ILE A 180 -26.60 25.83 -18.88
CA ILE A 180 -26.00 25.46 -17.59
C ILE A 180 -27.12 25.08 -16.62
N GLY A 181 -27.06 23.89 -16.02
CA GLY A 181 -28.08 23.40 -15.09
C GLY A 181 -27.57 23.33 -13.66
N GLU A 182 -28.39 23.78 -12.70
CA GLU A 182 -28.09 23.68 -11.27
C GLU A 182 -29.18 22.91 -10.51
N LYS A 183 -28.74 22.04 -9.60
CA LYS A 183 -29.58 21.24 -8.69
C LYS A 183 -30.57 20.31 -9.42
N LEU A 184 -30.29 19.95 -10.68
CA LEU A 184 -31.10 19.05 -11.51
C LEU A 184 -31.18 17.63 -10.93
N LEU A 185 -32.34 17.00 -11.08
CA LEU A 185 -32.62 15.60 -10.73
C LEU A 185 -32.79 14.69 -11.97
N ALA A 186 -33.13 15.30 -13.10
CA ALA A 186 -33.27 14.71 -14.44
C ALA A 186 -32.93 15.80 -15.47
N ILE A 187 -32.84 15.46 -16.75
CA ILE A 187 -32.71 16.46 -17.82
C ILE A 187 -34.08 17.16 -18.02
N PRO A 188 -34.13 18.49 -18.21
CA PRO A 188 -35.38 19.16 -18.56
C PRO A 188 -35.84 18.76 -19.98
N SER A 189 -37.06 18.27 -20.12
CA SER A 189 -37.62 17.82 -21.42
C SER A 189 -37.99 18.97 -22.40
N ASN A 190 -37.46 20.17 -22.19
CA ASN A 190 -37.78 21.37 -22.95
C ASN A 190 -36.52 22.17 -23.34
N LEU A 191 -35.44 21.49 -23.75
CA LEU A 191 -34.23 22.16 -24.20
C LEU A 191 -34.47 22.82 -25.58
N PRO A 192 -34.18 24.12 -25.76
CA PRO A 192 -34.28 24.77 -27.07
C PRO A 192 -33.49 24.03 -28.16
N PRO A 193 -34.05 23.81 -29.38
CA PRO A 193 -33.41 23.01 -30.42
C PRO A 193 -32.08 23.59 -30.91
N ASN A 194 -31.89 24.91 -30.79
CA ASN A 194 -30.66 25.62 -31.15
C ASN A 194 -29.55 25.53 -30.07
N THR A 195 -29.48 24.41 -29.33
CA THR A 195 -28.51 24.20 -28.25
C THR A 195 -27.22 23.59 -28.77
N GLY A 196 -26.12 24.34 -28.68
CA GLY A 196 -24.78 23.88 -29.06
C GLY A 196 -24.01 23.22 -27.92
N ALA A 197 -24.37 23.51 -26.66
CA ALA A 197 -23.67 22.95 -25.49
C ALA A 197 -24.58 22.79 -24.27
N VAL A 198 -24.42 21.66 -23.57
CA VAL A 198 -25.12 21.33 -22.31
C VAL A 198 -24.08 21.07 -21.21
N VAL A 199 -24.19 21.81 -20.11
CA VAL A 199 -23.31 21.68 -18.93
C VAL A 199 -24.19 21.46 -17.70
N PHE A 200 -24.46 20.19 -17.41
CA PHE A 200 -25.20 19.70 -16.25
C PHE A 200 -24.28 19.04 -15.22
N ARG A 201 -23.03 19.52 -15.13
CA ARG A 201 -22.04 19.11 -14.13
C ARG A 201 -22.50 19.38 -12.69
N GLN A 202 -22.09 18.54 -11.73
CA GLN A 202 -22.36 18.69 -10.28
C GLN A 202 -23.87 18.69 -9.89
N ASN A 203 -24.68 17.97 -10.66
CA ASN A 203 -26.11 17.78 -10.40
C ASN A 203 -26.38 16.44 -9.71
N ARG A 204 -27.63 15.95 -9.75
CA ARG A 204 -28.07 14.72 -9.08
C ARG A 204 -28.78 13.73 -10.01
N ILE A 205 -28.58 13.86 -11.32
CA ILE A 205 -29.20 13.02 -12.36
C ILE A 205 -28.80 11.55 -12.12
N LEU A 206 -29.77 10.63 -12.16
CA LEU A 206 -29.63 9.22 -11.79
C LEU A 206 -29.51 8.25 -12.98
N GLN A 207 -30.06 8.63 -14.13
CA GLN A 207 -30.10 7.87 -15.38
C GLN A 207 -30.23 8.85 -16.57
N LEU A 208 -29.92 8.38 -17.78
CA LEU A 208 -30.27 9.07 -19.02
C LEU A 208 -31.27 8.23 -19.80
N HIS A 209 -32.39 8.84 -20.18
CA HIS A 209 -33.48 8.17 -20.86
C HIS A 209 -33.27 8.09 -22.37
N GLU A 210 -33.96 7.13 -23.01
CA GLU A 210 -34.07 7.08 -24.47
C GLU A 210 -34.40 8.44 -25.08
N LYS A 211 -33.67 8.82 -26.15
CA LYS A 211 -33.96 9.99 -27.00
C LYS A 211 -33.96 11.34 -26.25
N GLU A 212 -33.42 11.42 -25.02
CA GLU A 212 -33.48 12.61 -24.15
C GLU A 212 -32.70 13.84 -24.71
N PHE A 213 -31.94 13.66 -25.80
CA PHE A 213 -31.31 14.75 -26.57
C PHE A 213 -31.74 14.81 -28.07
N SER A 214 -32.72 14.02 -28.53
CA SER A 214 -32.99 13.78 -29.97
C SER A 214 -33.21 15.04 -30.83
N ASP A 215 -33.70 16.10 -30.20
CA ASP A 215 -34.15 17.32 -30.86
C ASP A 215 -33.01 18.36 -30.98
N LEU A 216 -31.82 18.05 -30.45
CA LEU A 216 -30.66 18.96 -30.35
C LEU A 216 -29.60 18.65 -31.43
N THR A 217 -29.99 18.73 -32.70
CA THR A 217 -29.17 18.28 -33.85
C THR A 217 -27.88 19.08 -34.13
N ILE A 218 -27.57 20.10 -33.33
CA ILE A 218 -26.34 20.92 -33.42
C ILE A 218 -25.48 20.89 -32.14
N LEU A 219 -25.82 20.01 -31.20
CA LEU A 219 -25.16 19.85 -29.90
C LEU A 219 -23.74 19.30 -30.08
N GLU A 220 -22.73 20.06 -29.68
CA GLU A 220 -21.31 19.66 -29.78
C GLU A 220 -20.71 19.20 -28.43
N HIS A 221 -21.28 19.64 -27.30
CA HIS A 221 -20.71 19.43 -25.97
C HIS A 221 -21.76 18.97 -24.95
N ILE A 222 -21.50 17.85 -24.28
CA ILE A 222 -22.31 17.33 -23.17
C ILE A 222 -21.40 17.12 -21.97
N ASP A 223 -21.64 17.85 -20.87
CA ASP A 223 -20.99 17.61 -19.58
C ASP A 223 -22.02 17.23 -18.51
N LEU A 224 -22.04 15.94 -18.17
CA LEU A 224 -22.86 15.31 -17.13
C LEU A 224 -21.97 14.83 -15.96
N SER A 225 -20.76 15.37 -15.82
CA SER A 225 -19.82 14.91 -14.80
C SER A 225 -20.26 15.26 -13.37
N PHE A 226 -19.82 14.49 -12.38
CA PHE A 226 -20.20 14.67 -10.96
C PHE A 226 -21.72 14.61 -10.72
N ASN A 227 -22.41 13.67 -11.37
CA ASN A 227 -23.82 13.35 -11.13
C ASN A 227 -23.94 12.03 -10.33
N ASN A 228 -25.12 11.40 -10.33
CA ASN A 228 -25.36 10.10 -9.71
C ASN A 228 -25.71 9.01 -10.75
N LEU A 229 -25.26 9.12 -12.01
CA LEU A 229 -25.68 8.22 -13.09
C LEU A 229 -25.30 6.76 -12.78
N LEU A 230 -26.31 5.88 -12.74
CA LEU A 230 -26.16 4.44 -12.46
C LEU A 230 -26.13 3.60 -13.74
N HIS A 231 -26.93 4.00 -14.74
CA HIS A 231 -27.06 3.36 -16.04
C HIS A 231 -27.27 4.42 -17.14
N LEU A 232 -27.16 3.98 -18.39
CA LEU A 232 -27.47 4.73 -19.61
C LEU A 232 -28.37 3.83 -20.47
N ASP A 233 -29.48 4.35 -21.00
CA ASP A 233 -30.33 3.60 -21.94
C ASP A 233 -29.66 3.50 -23.32
N GLU A 234 -29.93 2.43 -24.08
CA GLU A 234 -29.22 2.16 -25.37
C GLU A 234 -29.40 3.29 -26.40
N GLU A 235 -30.58 3.92 -26.45
CA GLU A 235 -30.87 5.04 -27.36
C GLU A 235 -30.81 6.43 -26.69
N CYS A 236 -30.13 6.61 -25.55
CA CYS A 236 -30.09 7.93 -24.89
C CYS A 236 -29.35 9.03 -25.70
N PHE A 237 -28.46 8.64 -26.62
CA PHE A 237 -27.76 9.54 -27.55
C PHE A 237 -28.28 9.46 -29.00
N HIS A 238 -29.55 9.10 -29.20
CA HIS A 238 -30.17 9.06 -30.52
C HIS A 238 -30.13 10.43 -31.23
N ASN A 239 -29.85 10.43 -32.55
CA ASN A 239 -29.88 11.61 -33.45
C ASN A 239 -28.90 12.77 -33.15
N VAL A 240 -27.99 12.66 -32.18
CA VAL A 240 -27.02 13.73 -31.81
C VAL A 240 -25.61 13.52 -32.37
N SER A 241 -25.52 13.20 -33.67
CA SER A 241 -24.25 12.93 -34.38
C SER A 241 -23.26 14.10 -34.42
N SER A 242 -23.67 15.31 -34.04
CA SER A 242 -22.84 16.51 -33.91
C SER A 242 -21.92 16.52 -32.69
N VAL A 243 -22.16 15.66 -31.68
CA VAL A 243 -21.44 15.72 -30.39
C VAL A 243 -19.97 15.37 -30.56
N THR A 244 -19.10 16.30 -30.16
CA THR A 244 -17.64 16.15 -30.21
C THR A 244 -17.03 15.86 -28.84
N THR A 245 -17.71 16.20 -27.75
CA THR A 245 -17.24 16.00 -26.37
C THR A 245 -18.37 15.51 -25.46
N LEU A 246 -18.13 14.40 -24.76
CA LEU A 246 -19.03 13.80 -23.78
C LEU A 246 -18.26 13.54 -22.47
N ARG A 247 -18.67 14.18 -21.37
CA ARG A 247 -18.15 13.89 -20.02
C ARG A 247 -19.21 13.22 -19.17
N LEU A 248 -18.91 12.00 -18.74
CA LEU A 248 -19.69 11.15 -17.83
C LEU A 248 -18.89 10.81 -16.56
N ASN A 249 -17.75 11.47 -16.34
CA ASN A 249 -16.84 11.17 -15.24
C ASN A 249 -17.44 11.51 -13.86
N SER A 250 -16.95 10.84 -12.81
CA SER A 250 -17.42 11.05 -11.43
C SER A 250 -18.92 10.73 -11.29
N ASN A 251 -19.31 9.54 -11.72
CA ASN A 251 -20.67 8.97 -11.64
C ASN A 251 -20.59 7.54 -11.03
N PHE A 252 -21.65 6.74 -11.13
CA PHE A 252 -21.72 5.38 -10.57
C PHE A 252 -21.98 4.30 -11.63
N LEU A 253 -21.63 4.56 -12.90
CA LEU A 253 -21.84 3.64 -14.01
C LEU A 253 -21.07 2.33 -13.78
N ARG A 254 -21.76 1.19 -13.77
CA ARG A 254 -21.17 -0.15 -13.57
C ARG A 254 -20.91 -0.91 -14.86
N ILE A 255 -21.76 -0.69 -15.88
CA ILE A 255 -21.74 -1.34 -17.18
C ILE A 255 -22.12 -0.27 -18.22
N LEU A 256 -21.54 -0.37 -19.42
CA LEU A 256 -21.98 0.38 -20.61
C LEU A 256 -22.69 -0.60 -21.55
N PRO A 257 -23.89 -0.28 -22.08
CA PRO A 257 -24.52 -1.09 -23.10
C PRO A 257 -23.69 -1.16 -24.39
N ILE A 258 -23.90 -2.21 -25.19
CA ILE A 258 -23.29 -2.30 -26.51
C ILE A 258 -24.10 -1.40 -27.45
N GLY A 259 -23.45 -0.54 -28.22
CA GLY A 259 -24.15 0.38 -29.13
C GLY A 259 -24.59 1.72 -28.53
N VAL A 260 -24.47 1.95 -27.22
CA VAL A 260 -24.83 3.24 -26.56
C VAL A 260 -24.15 4.48 -27.16
N PHE A 261 -23.06 4.29 -27.91
CA PHE A 261 -22.33 5.34 -28.62
C PHE A 261 -22.37 5.20 -30.16
N SER A 262 -23.31 4.44 -30.73
CA SER A 262 -23.40 4.21 -32.19
C SER A 262 -23.63 5.49 -32.97
N GLU A 263 -24.54 6.34 -32.50
CA GLU A 263 -24.94 7.61 -33.12
C GLU A 263 -23.96 8.76 -32.86
N LEU A 264 -22.76 8.49 -32.32
CA LEU A 264 -21.75 9.50 -31.97
C LEU A 264 -20.46 9.44 -32.82
N PRO A 265 -20.51 9.34 -34.16
CA PRO A 265 -19.33 9.12 -35.00
C PRO A 265 -18.31 10.28 -34.98
N ASN A 266 -18.73 11.49 -34.59
CA ASN A 266 -17.87 12.68 -34.53
C ASN A 266 -17.24 12.93 -33.14
N LEU A 267 -17.46 12.03 -32.17
CA LEU A 267 -16.97 12.18 -30.80
C LEU A 267 -15.43 12.14 -30.75
N LYS A 268 -14.82 13.20 -30.23
CA LYS A 268 -13.37 13.39 -30.08
C LYS A 268 -12.90 13.21 -28.64
N VAL A 269 -13.76 13.48 -27.66
CA VAL A 269 -13.41 13.40 -26.22
C VAL A 269 -14.51 12.65 -25.48
N LEU A 270 -14.13 11.54 -24.81
CA LEU A 270 -15.00 10.77 -23.93
C LEU A 270 -14.30 10.59 -22.57
N ASP A 271 -14.86 11.17 -21.50
CA ASP A 271 -14.37 10.94 -20.13
C ASP A 271 -15.40 10.14 -19.31
N LEU A 272 -15.06 8.90 -19.00
CA LEU A 272 -15.78 7.94 -18.17
C LEU A 272 -15.03 7.68 -16.83
N GLY A 273 -14.02 8.48 -16.50
CA GLY A 273 -13.21 8.28 -15.29
C GLY A 273 -13.99 8.44 -13.99
N SER A 274 -13.51 7.87 -12.88
CA SER A 274 -14.20 7.91 -11.58
C SER A 274 -15.63 7.36 -11.66
N ASN A 275 -15.76 6.13 -12.14
CA ASN A 275 -17.01 5.36 -12.22
C ASN A 275 -16.79 3.97 -11.57
N LEU A 276 -17.73 3.04 -11.75
CA LEU A 276 -17.70 1.69 -11.18
C LEU A 276 -17.57 0.59 -12.25
N LEU A 277 -17.02 0.92 -13.42
CA LEU A 277 -16.90 -0.01 -14.55
C LEU A 277 -15.95 -1.15 -14.19
N SER A 278 -16.45 -2.40 -14.20
CA SER A 278 -15.68 -3.60 -13.82
C SER A 278 -15.03 -4.32 -15.01
N SER A 279 -15.58 -4.15 -16.21
CA SER A 279 -15.07 -4.73 -17.45
C SER A 279 -15.49 -3.90 -18.67
N MET A 280 -14.66 -3.89 -19.71
CA MET A 280 -15.00 -3.33 -21.01
C MET A 280 -15.22 -4.46 -22.02
N ARG A 281 -16.42 -4.52 -22.60
CA ARG A 281 -16.74 -5.43 -23.72
C ARG A 281 -16.19 -4.84 -25.03
N SER A 282 -15.75 -5.71 -25.93
CA SER A 282 -15.61 -5.38 -27.36
C SER A 282 -16.94 -4.89 -27.95
N GLY A 283 -16.91 -4.08 -29.01
CA GLY A 283 -18.10 -3.48 -29.62
C GLY A 283 -18.51 -2.10 -29.05
N VAL A 284 -18.25 -1.83 -27.77
CA VAL A 284 -18.75 -0.61 -27.07
C VAL A 284 -18.25 0.70 -27.69
N PHE A 285 -17.05 0.71 -28.26
CA PHE A 285 -16.43 1.90 -28.85
C PHE A 285 -16.36 1.88 -30.38
N ASP A 286 -16.92 0.87 -31.06
CA ASP A 286 -16.58 0.60 -32.46
C ASP A 286 -16.87 1.78 -33.40
N ALA A 287 -18.03 2.42 -33.24
CA ALA A 287 -18.45 3.61 -33.99
C ALA A 287 -17.62 4.89 -33.74
N LEU A 288 -16.83 4.94 -32.66
CA LEU A 288 -16.09 6.15 -32.23
C LEU A 288 -14.77 6.34 -32.99
N SER A 289 -14.79 6.32 -34.33
CA SER A 289 -13.58 6.39 -35.17
C SER A 289 -12.79 7.70 -35.05
N ASN A 290 -13.43 8.78 -34.60
CA ASN A 290 -12.84 10.10 -34.44
C ASN A 290 -12.35 10.41 -33.01
N LEU A 291 -12.33 9.42 -32.12
CA LEU A 291 -11.97 9.61 -30.72
C LEU A 291 -10.49 9.96 -30.54
N ASN A 292 -10.21 11.16 -30.03
CA ASN A 292 -8.87 11.68 -29.74
C ASN A 292 -8.45 11.44 -28.27
N VAL A 293 -9.39 11.44 -27.33
CA VAL A 293 -9.13 11.36 -25.88
C VAL A 293 -10.13 10.41 -25.22
N LEU A 294 -9.62 9.41 -24.48
CA LEU A 294 -10.43 8.47 -23.70
C LEU A 294 -10.00 8.44 -22.23
N GLY A 295 -10.91 8.86 -21.34
CA GLY A 295 -10.77 8.76 -19.89
C GLY A 295 -11.48 7.52 -19.33
N LEU A 296 -10.73 6.59 -18.74
CA LEU A 296 -11.23 5.39 -18.03
C LEU A 296 -10.60 5.23 -16.63
N ARG A 297 -9.89 6.26 -16.15
CA ARG A 297 -9.22 6.28 -14.83
C ARG A 297 -10.18 6.02 -13.65
N ALA A 298 -9.66 5.63 -12.50
CA ALA A 298 -10.44 5.52 -11.26
C ALA A 298 -11.73 4.68 -11.43
N ASN A 299 -11.60 3.49 -12.01
CA ASN A 299 -12.69 2.54 -12.23
C ASN A 299 -12.34 1.19 -11.54
N GLN A 300 -13.06 0.12 -11.84
CA GLN A 300 -12.85 -1.21 -11.25
C GLN A 300 -12.39 -2.23 -12.31
N LEU A 301 -11.80 -1.78 -13.42
CA LEU A 301 -11.45 -2.63 -14.56
C LEU A 301 -10.37 -3.64 -14.17
N THR A 302 -10.69 -4.94 -14.21
CA THR A 302 -9.75 -6.02 -13.88
C THR A 302 -8.98 -6.55 -15.09
N ASN A 303 -9.62 -6.53 -16.27
CA ASN A 303 -9.08 -7.00 -17.55
C ASN A 303 -9.67 -6.16 -18.70
N LEU A 304 -8.89 -6.01 -19.78
CA LEU A 304 -9.35 -5.45 -21.05
C LEU A 304 -9.41 -6.57 -22.11
N GLN A 305 -10.47 -6.59 -22.92
CA GLN A 305 -10.57 -7.54 -24.03
C GLN A 305 -9.68 -7.11 -25.20
N TYR A 306 -9.15 -8.09 -25.94
CA TYR A 306 -8.45 -7.84 -27.20
C TYR A 306 -9.38 -7.09 -28.18
N GLY A 307 -8.83 -6.11 -28.90
CA GLY A 307 -9.58 -5.33 -29.88
C GLY A 307 -10.51 -4.25 -29.32
N VAL A 308 -10.60 -4.05 -27.99
CA VAL A 308 -11.50 -3.02 -27.40
C VAL A 308 -11.17 -1.58 -27.81
N PHE A 309 -9.93 -1.32 -28.26
CA PHE A 309 -9.51 -0.03 -28.85
C PHE A 309 -9.26 -0.13 -30.37
N GLY A 310 -9.85 -1.14 -31.04
CA GLY A 310 -9.66 -1.41 -32.46
C GLY A 310 -10.12 -0.26 -33.36
N ASN A 311 -9.36 -0.02 -34.45
CA ASN A 311 -9.59 1.05 -35.42
C ASN A 311 -9.63 2.48 -34.83
N LYS A 312 -8.95 2.75 -33.69
CA LYS A 312 -8.91 4.08 -33.05
C LYS A 312 -7.62 4.86 -33.36
N SER A 313 -7.25 4.91 -34.63
CA SER A 313 -6.03 5.55 -35.14
C SER A 313 -5.99 7.09 -35.02
N ASN A 314 -7.02 7.72 -34.46
CA ASN A 314 -7.05 9.15 -34.12
C ASN A 314 -6.79 9.40 -32.62
N MET A 315 -6.75 8.36 -31.78
CA MET A 315 -6.58 8.52 -30.34
C MET A 315 -5.16 8.99 -29.99
N THR A 316 -5.09 10.03 -29.17
CA THR A 316 -3.87 10.74 -28.74
C THR A 316 -3.62 10.61 -27.23
N HIS A 317 -4.68 10.45 -26.43
CA HIS A 317 -4.59 10.35 -24.97
C HIS A 317 -5.48 9.21 -24.46
N LEU A 318 -4.91 8.29 -23.68
CA LEU A 318 -5.62 7.18 -23.04
C LEU A 318 -5.25 7.10 -21.55
N TYR A 319 -6.25 7.24 -20.69
CA TYR A 319 -6.10 7.27 -19.23
C TYR A 319 -6.78 6.05 -18.59
N LEU A 320 -5.98 5.11 -18.10
CA LEU A 320 -6.41 3.85 -17.47
C LEU A 320 -5.92 3.72 -16.02
N GLN A 321 -5.33 4.77 -15.44
CA GLN A 321 -4.79 4.73 -14.09
C GLN A 321 -5.86 4.52 -12.99
N GLU A 322 -5.45 4.08 -11.81
CA GLU A 322 -6.37 3.82 -10.67
C GLU A 322 -7.44 2.78 -11.06
N ASN A 323 -7.00 1.63 -11.55
CA ASN A 323 -7.84 0.48 -11.90
C ASN A 323 -7.24 -0.81 -11.28
N LYS A 324 -7.78 -1.98 -11.64
CA LYS A 324 -7.35 -3.30 -11.13
C LYS A 324 -6.76 -4.18 -12.24
N LEU A 325 -6.18 -3.56 -13.28
CA LEU A 325 -5.68 -4.30 -14.44
C LEU A 325 -4.48 -5.17 -14.03
N THR A 326 -4.61 -6.49 -14.17
CA THR A 326 -3.57 -7.46 -13.78
C THR A 326 -2.61 -7.83 -14.92
N ALA A 327 -3.09 -7.73 -16.17
CA ALA A 327 -2.33 -7.96 -17.40
C ALA A 327 -2.95 -7.16 -18.56
N LEU A 328 -2.18 -7.00 -19.65
CA LEU A 328 -2.63 -6.43 -20.91
C LEU A 328 -2.52 -7.50 -22.02
N PRO A 329 -3.54 -7.74 -22.85
CA PRO A 329 -3.42 -8.68 -23.96
C PRO A 329 -2.49 -8.15 -25.06
N ASN A 330 -1.75 -9.05 -25.69
CA ASN A 330 -0.85 -8.73 -26.81
C ASN A 330 -1.60 -8.04 -27.95
N GLY A 331 -1.03 -6.97 -28.50
CA GLY A 331 -1.62 -6.18 -29.58
C GLY A 331 -2.81 -5.30 -29.19
N LEU A 332 -3.12 -5.12 -27.90
CA LEU A 332 -4.21 -4.25 -27.40
C LEU A 332 -4.19 -2.84 -28.01
N PHE A 333 -2.99 -2.30 -28.24
CA PHE A 333 -2.76 -0.93 -28.70
C PHE A 333 -2.31 -0.83 -30.18
N LYS A 334 -2.38 -1.94 -30.93
CA LYS A 334 -1.80 -2.07 -32.28
C LYS A 334 -2.24 -0.98 -33.27
N ASP A 335 -3.50 -0.55 -33.19
CA ASP A 335 -4.09 0.42 -34.11
C ASP A 335 -3.90 1.89 -33.64
N LEU A 336 -3.28 2.12 -32.48
CA LEU A 336 -3.20 3.42 -31.80
C LEU A 336 -1.98 4.25 -32.22
N SER A 337 -1.70 4.30 -33.52
CA SER A 337 -0.47 4.86 -34.09
C SER A 337 -0.26 6.37 -33.90
N LYS A 338 -1.21 7.09 -33.28
CA LYS A 338 -1.13 8.52 -32.92
C LYS A 338 -1.16 8.77 -31.41
N LEU A 339 -1.16 7.71 -30.58
CA LEU A 339 -1.24 7.87 -29.13
C LEU A 339 0.03 8.55 -28.62
N GLU A 340 -0.12 9.71 -27.96
CA GLU A 340 0.99 10.49 -27.39
C GLU A 340 1.12 10.30 -25.88
N VAL A 341 0.00 10.06 -25.18
CA VAL A 341 -0.07 9.88 -23.73
C VAL A 341 -0.81 8.58 -23.39
N LEU A 342 -0.16 7.71 -22.63
CA LEU A 342 -0.73 6.51 -22.04
C LEU A 342 -0.44 6.49 -20.54
N ASN A 343 -1.50 6.49 -19.72
CA ASN A 343 -1.36 6.36 -18.27
C ASN A 343 -1.98 5.05 -17.78
N LEU A 344 -1.14 4.19 -17.23
CA LEU A 344 -1.47 2.88 -16.65
C LEU A 344 -1.06 2.80 -15.17
N SER A 345 -0.75 3.92 -14.52
CA SER A 345 -0.26 3.92 -13.15
C SER A 345 -1.34 3.47 -12.14
N SER A 346 -0.94 3.06 -10.94
CA SER A 346 -1.87 2.64 -9.87
C SER A 346 -2.82 1.53 -10.34
N ASN A 347 -2.23 0.42 -10.79
CA ASN A 347 -2.88 -0.79 -11.29
C ASN A 347 -2.18 -2.03 -10.70
N GLU A 348 -2.49 -3.23 -11.19
CA GLU A 348 -1.94 -4.49 -10.65
C GLU A 348 -1.08 -5.25 -11.68
N LEU A 349 -0.54 -4.54 -12.68
CA LEU A 349 0.19 -5.13 -13.81
C LEU A 349 1.47 -5.83 -13.32
N LYS A 350 1.60 -7.11 -13.64
CA LYS A 350 2.76 -7.95 -13.25
C LYS A 350 3.91 -7.93 -14.27
N THR A 351 3.59 -7.68 -15.53
CA THR A 351 4.55 -7.63 -16.65
C THR A 351 4.00 -6.75 -17.77
N VAL A 352 4.91 -6.24 -18.59
CA VAL A 352 4.65 -5.51 -19.83
C VAL A 352 5.69 -6.02 -20.83
N THR A 353 5.26 -6.40 -22.03
CA THR A 353 6.15 -6.92 -23.08
C THR A 353 6.05 -6.09 -24.36
N LYS A 354 6.99 -6.34 -25.28
CA LYS A 354 7.04 -5.71 -26.60
C LYS A 354 5.72 -5.87 -27.37
N GLU A 355 5.10 -7.04 -27.27
CA GLU A 355 3.82 -7.37 -27.91
C GLU A 355 2.64 -6.64 -27.27
N THR A 356 2.68 -6.36 -25.96
CA THR A 356 1.61 -5.59 -25.28
C THR A 356 1.62 -4.11 -25.64
N LEU A 357 2.79 -3.55 -25.93
CA LEU A 357 2.98 -2.13 -26.30
C LEU A 357 3.08 -1.89 -27.83
N GLN A 358 2.91 -2.94 -28.64
CA GLN A 358 2.99 -2.85 -30.10
C GLN A 358 1.99 -1.82 -30.67
N GLY A 359 2.45 -1.00 -31.62
CA GLY A 359 1.65 0.04 -32.30
C GLY A 359 1.85 1.46 -31.75
N LEU A 360 2.43 1.61 -30.56
CA LEU A 360 2.58 2.88 -29.84
C LEU A 360 3.78 3.74 -30.30
N SER A 361 4.07 3.79 -31.60
CA SER A 361 5.27 4.46 -32.16
C SER A 361 5.31 5.98 -31.96
N ALA A 362 4.15 6.63 -31.80
CA ALA A 362 4.01 8.07 -31.53
C ALA A 362 4.02 8.45 -30.03
N LEU A 363 4.13 7.47 -29.13
CA LEU A 363 3.98 7.68 -27.69
C LEU A 363 5.11 8.54 -27.13
N LYS A 364 4.76 9.62 -26.41
CA LYS A 364 5.69 10.58 -25.81
C LYS A 364 5.75 10.47 -24.29
N TYR A 365 4.63 10.11 -23.66
CA TYR A 365 4.49 10.01 -22.20
C TYR A 365 3.86 8.67 -21.80
N LEU A 366 4.58 7.88 -21.01
CA LEU A 366 4.12 6.60 -20.46
C LEU A 366 4.26 6.60 -18.93
N TYR A 367 3.17 6.28 -18.24
CA TYR A 367 3.14 6.15 -16.78
C TYR A 367 2.79 4.72 -16.40
N LEU A 368 3.68 4.05 -15.67
CA LEU A 368 3.58 2.65 -15.22
C LEU A 368 3.85 2.49 -13.72
N ASP A 369 4.01 3.59 -12.98
CA ASP A 369 4.23 3.61 -11.53
C ASP A 369 3.03 3.10 -10.70
N ASN A 370 3.25 2.72 -9.45
CA ASN A 370 2.31 2.00 -8.59
C ASN A 370 1.70 0.76 -9.28
N ASN A 371 2.54 -0.11 -9.86
CA ASN A 371 2.15 -1.42 -10.37
C ASN A 371 2.88 -2.57 -9.63
N ARG A 372 2.94 -3.77 -10.20
CA ARG A 372 3.62 -4.95 -9.64
C ARG A 372 4.67 -5.52 -10.62
N LEU A 373 5.36 -4.64 -11.36
CA LEU A 373 6.22 -4.98 -12.50
C LEU A 373 7.56 -5.60 -12.08
N ALA A 374 7.58 -6.91 -11.82
CA ALA A 374 8.80 -7.64 -11.46
C ALA A 374 9.61 -8.11 -12.69
N ASN A 375 8.95 -8.72 -13.67
CA ASN A 375 9.60 -9.38 -14.80
C ASN A 375 9.20 -8.72 -16.13
N VAL A 376 9.99 -7.73 -16.55
CA VAL A 376 9.82 -6.97 -17.81
C VAL A 376 10.98 -7.33 -18.77
N PRO A 377 10.71 -7.80 -20.00
CA PRO A 377 11.75 -8.07 -21.00
C PRO A 377 12.58 -6.84 -21.36
N THR A 378 13.87 -7.04 -21.65
CA THR A 378 14.82 -5.94 -21.94
C THR A 378 14.45 -5.13 -23.19
N ASP A 379 13.65 -5.69 -24.11
CA ASP A 379 13.18 -5.07 -25.34
C ASP A 379 11.73 -4.57 -25.26
N ALA A 380 11.07 -4.63 -24.09
CA ALA A 380 9.66 -4.30 -23.93
C ALA A 380 9.29 -2.88 -24.39
N PHE A 381 10.22 -1.92 -24.25
CA PHE A 381 10.03 -0.53 -24.67
C PHE A 381 10.56 -0.22 -26.08
N SER A 382 11.12 -1.20 -26.81
CA SER A 382 11.85 -0.97 -28.07
C SER A 382 11.01 -0.42 -29.24
N GLU A 383 9.68 -0.61 -29.22
CA GLU A 383 8.79 -0.03 -30.24
C GLU A 383 8.42 1.44 -29.96
N LEU A 384 8.73 1.97 -28.77
CA LEU A 384 8.31 3.31 -28.31
C LEU A 384 9.26 4.41 -28.82
N THR A 385 9.49 4.47 -30.12
CA THR A 385 10.51 5.32 -30.77
C THR A 385 10.37 6.82 -30.55
N SER A 386 9.21 7.30 -30.08
CA SER A 386 8.96 8.74 -29.79
C SER A 386 9.00 9.10 -28.29
N LEU A 387 9.33 8.15 -27.40
CA LEU A 387 9.13 8.29 -25.96
C LEU A 387 10.07 9.32 -25.34
N LYS A 388 9.48 10.32 -24.67
CA LYS A 388 10.20 11.43 -24.04
C LYS A 388 10.22 11.33 -22.53
N TYR A 389 9.17 10.79 -21.93
CA TYR A 389 9.04 10.63 -20.49
C TYR A 389 8.42 9.27 -20.15
N LEU A 390 9.06 8.57 -19.21
CA LEU A 390 8.62 7.29 -18.67
C LEU A 390 8.65 7.34 -17.15
N LYS A 391 7.59 6.87 -16.48
CA LYS A 391 7.56 6.75 -15.01
C LYS A 391 7.35 5.30 -14.56
N LEU A 392 8.19 4.84 -13.64
CA LEU A 392 8.29 3.44 -13.20
C LEU A 392 8.59 3.32 -11.69
N ASP A 393 8.33 2.14 -11.12
CA ASP A 393 8.58 1.85 -9.69
C ASP A 393 10.02 1.40 -9.37
N HIS A 394 10.78 0.98 -10.39
CA HIS A 394 12.09 0.33 -10.21
C HIS A 394 13.15 0.96 -11.10
N PHE A 395 14.23 1.45 -10.46
CA PHE A 395 15.35 2.13 -11.11
C PHE A 395 15.99 1.30 -12.23
N ILE A 396 16.07 -0.03 -12.04
CA ILE A 396 16.64 -0.94 -13.03
C ILE A 396 15.82 -1.02 -14.34
N LEU A 397 14.50 -0.78 -14.26
CA LEU A 397 13.63 -0.73 -15.44
C LEU A 397 13.82 0.59 -16.21
N CYS A 398 14.09 1.70 -15.52
CA CYS A 398 14.55 2.93 -16.16
C CYS A 398 15.88 2.72 -16.90
N CYS A 399 16.83 1.98 -16.30
CA CYS A 399 18.08 1.62 -16.99
C CYS A 399 17.85 0.82 -18.29
N TYR A 400 16.89 -0.12 -18.33
CA TYR A 400 16.53 -0.79 -19.59
C TYR A 400 15.91 0.18 -20.60
N ALA A 401 15.03 1.08 -20.17
CA ALA A 401 14.37 2.05 -21.04
C ALA A 401 15.35 3.06 -21.65
N GLU A 402 16.24 3.66 -20.85
CA GLU A 402 17.25 4.63 -21.31
C GLU A 402 18.27 4.03 -22.29
N LYS A 403 18.54 2.72 -22.20
CA LYS A 403 19.39 1.99 -23.15
C LYS A 403 18.62 1.50 -24.39
N SER A 404 17.28 1.51 -24.36
CA SER A 404 16.40 1.03 -25.45
C SER A 404 15.80 2.15 -26.29
N VAL A 405 15.58 3.34 -25.72
CA VAL A 405 15.04 4.51 -26.39
C VAL A 405 15.96 5.71 -26.14
N GLU A 406 16.62 6.20 -27.19
CA GLU A 406 17.58 7.29 -27.08
C GLU A 406 16.90 8.60 -26.66
N GLY A 407 17.36 9.19 -25.56
CA GLY A 407 16.90 10.49 -25.09
C GLY A 407 15.60 10.49 -24.25
N VAL A 408 15.07 9.31 -23.88
CA VAL A 408 13.96 9.25 -22.92
C VAL A 408 14.40 9.75 -21.53
N THR A 409 13.56 10.56 -20.89
CA THR A 409 13.72 10.93 -19.47
C THR A 409 12.94 9.92 -18.62
N CYS A 410 13.63 9.12 -17.82
CA CYS A 410 12.97 8.17 -16.92
C CYS A 410 12.92 8.65 -15.46
N ASP A 411 11.80 8.43 -14.81
CA ASP A 411 11.51 8.85 -13.43
C ASP A 411 11.10 7.65 -12.58
N SER A 412 11.82 7.43 -11.48
CA SER A 412 11.70 6.27 -10.60
C SER A 412 12.26 6.60 -9.22
N PRO A 413 11.80 5.93 -8.14
CA PRO A 413 12.53 5.88 -6.88
C PRO A 413 14.01 5.55 -7.14
N ALA A 414 14.91 6.41 -6.66
CA ALA A 414 16.34 6.30 -6.94
C ALA A 414 17.01 5.21 -6.09
N ASP A 415 17.84 4.39 -6.72
CA ASP A 415 18.73 3.46 -6.04
C ASP A 415 19.78 4.21 -5.20
N GLU A 416 20.11 3.64 -4.06
CA GLU A 416 21.06 4.17 -3.08
C GLU A 416 22.51 3.78 -3.42
N PHE A 417 22.73 2.58 -3.95
CA PHE A 417 24.06 1.96 -4.06
C PHE A 417 24.58 1.93 -5.51
N SER A 418 23.71 1.57 -6.45
CA SER A 418 24.11 1.25 -7.84
C SER A 418 23.87 2.38 -8.83
N SER A 419 24.53 2.29 -9.98
CA SER A 419 24.14 2.98 -11.21
C SER A 419 23.59 1.96 -12.21
N CYS A 420 23.16 2.41 -13.40
CA CYS A 420 22.82 1.47 -14.47
C CYS A 420 24.03 0.65 -14.94
N ASP A 421 25.23 1.23 -14.86
CA ASP A 421 26.44 0.66 -15.42
C ASP A 421 27.26 -0.14 -14.37
N ASP A 422 27.30 0.30 -13.12
CA ASP A 422 28.17 -0.21 -12.05
C ASP A 422 27.38 -0.58 -10.78
N LEU A 423 27.77 -1.66 -10.09
CA LEU A 423 27.16 -2.09 -8.82
C LEU A 423 27.35 -1.04 -7.72
N MET A 424 28.52 -0.39 -7.69
CA MET A 424 28.83 0.72 -6.77
C MET A 424 29.05 2.04 -7.54
N LYS A 425 28.06 2.94 -7.48
CA LYS A 425 28.02 4.23 -8.20
C LYS A 425 29.20 5.20 -7.91
N ASN A 426 29.97 4.97 -6.85
CA ASN A 426 31.03 5.88 -6.40
C ASN A 426 32.42 5.22 -6.42
N LYS A 427 33.29 5.70 -7.32
CA LYS A 427 34.67 5.20 -7.49
C LYS A 427 35.53 5.26 -6.24
N THR A 428 35.30 6.24 -5.35
CA THR A 428 36.02 6.30 -4.06
C THR A 428 35.62 5.14 -3.17
N LEU A 429 34.33 4.77 -3.14
CA LEU A 429 33.86 3.61 -2.38
C LEU A 429 34.34 2.29 -2.99
N GLN A 430 34.36 2.14 -4.32
CA GLN A 430 34.95 0.97 -5.00
C GLN A 430 36.40 0.73 -4.53
N ILE A 431 37.23 1.78 -4.50
CA ILE A 431 38.61 1.72 -4.00
C ILE A 431 38.64 1.39 -2.50
N CYS A 432 37.75 1.98 -1.69
CA CYS A 432 37.66 1.69 -0.25
C CYS A 432 37.28 0.24 0.05
N ILE A 433 36.35 -0.38 -0.69
CA ILE A 433 35.96 -1.79 -0.49
C ILE A 433 37.17 -2.71 -0.68
N TRP A 434 37.96 -2.51 -1.75
CA TRP A 434 39.19 -3.27 -1.97
C TRP A 434 40.19 -3.09 -0.82
N ILE A 435 40.43 -1.86 -0.36
CA ILE A 435 41.36 -1.58 0.74
C ILE A 435 40.88 -2.21 2.05
N LEU A 436 39.62 -2.00 2.44
CA LEU A 436 39.06 -2.52 3.69
C LEU A 436 38.94 -4.04 3.67
N GLY A 437 38.53 -4.64 2.55
CA GLY A 437 38.43 -6.09 2.38
C GLY A 437 39.79 -6.79 2.49
N ILE A 438 40.82 -6.26 1.81
CA ILE A 438 42.20 -6.77 1.91
C ILE A 438 42.74 -6.62 3.34
N LEU A 439 42.53 -5.46 3.98
CA LEU A 439 42.99 -5.21 5.35
C LEU A 439 42.29 -6.09 6.40
N ALA A 440 40.97 -6.25 6.31
CA ALA A 440 40.20 -7.12 7.20
C ALA A 440 40.60 -8.59 7.00
N PHE A 441 40.68 -9.07 5.76
CA PHE A 441 41.04 -10.46 5.48
C PHE A 441 42.50 -10.79 5.87
N LEU A 442 43.48 -10.09 5.28
CA LEU A 442 44.89 -10.38 5.55
C LEU A 442 45.32 -9.99 6.97
N GLY A 443 44.78 -8.89 7.51
CA GLY A 443 45.07 -8.44 8.87
C GLY A 443 44.64 -9.47 9.91
N ASN A 444 43.42 -9.99 9.81
CA ASN A 444 42.93 -11.01 10.75
C ASN A 444 43.60 -12.37 10.52
N LEU A 445 43.84 -12.79 9.27
CA LEU A 445 44.61 -14.00 8.96
C LEU A 445 46.03 -13.96 9.56
N LEU A 446 46.68 -12.79 9.53
CA LEU A 446 47.98 -12.58 10.19
C LEU A 446 47.87 -12.63 11.72
N VAL A 447 46.78 -12.15 12.33
CA VAL A 447 46.55 -12.25 13.78
C VAL A 447 46.33 -13.70 14.21
N ILE A 448 45.49 -14.46 13.49
CA ILE A 448 45.25 -15.88 13.74
C ILE A 448 46.57 -16.65 13.65
N THR A 449 47.31 -16.45 12.54
CA THR A 449 48.64 -17.06 12.33
C THR A 449 49.63 -16.68 13.44
N TRP A 450 49.65 -15.42 13.87
CA TRP A 450 50.54 -14.97 14.94
C TRP A 450 50.21 -15.63 16.28
N ARG A 451 48.92 -15.72 16.65
CA ARG A 451 48.45 -16.29 17.93
C ARG A 451 48.66 -17.80 18.05
N ILE A 452 48.69 -18.51 16.92
CA ILE A 452 49.07 -19.93 16.87
C ILE A 452 50.58 -20.11 17.15
N ILE A 453 51.42 -19.19 16.65
CA ILE A 453 52.89 -19.27 16.75
C ILE A 453 53.43 -18.72 18.09
N ASP A 454 53.01 -17.52 18.51
CA ASP A 454 53.47 -16.84 19.72
C ASP A 454 52.53 -17.15 20.89
N LYS A 455 52.72 -18.33 21.50
CA LYS A 455 51.85 -18.88 22.56
C LYS A 455 51.89 -18.00 23.83
N GLU A 456 50.90 -17.14 23.98
CA GLU A 456 50.72 -16.30 25.18
C GLU A 456 50.47 -17.12 26.45
N GLU A 457 50.96 -16.62 27.58
CA GLU A 457 50.79 -17.23 28.92
C GLU A 457 49.30 -17.40 29.30
N ASN A 458 48.43 -16.49 28.83
CA ASN A 458 46.99 -16.51 29.10
C ASN A 458 46.21 -17.10 27.91
N ARG A 459 46.13 -18.44 27.87
CA ARG A 459 45.49 -19.20 26.76
C ARG A 459 44.05 -18.78 26.47
N VAL A 460 43.27 -18.44 27.51
CA VAL A 460 41.87 -18.00 27.38
C VAL A 460 41.78 -16.69 26.60
N HIS A 461 42.61 -15.71 26.97
CA HIS A 461 42.59 -14.40 26.30
C HIS A 461 43.00 -14.49 24.83
N SER A 462 44.03 -15.28 24.50
CA SER A 462 44.45 -15.46 23.11
C SER A 462 43.40 -16.23 22.29
N PHE A 463 42.70 -17.21 22.89
CA PHE A 463 41.61 -17.93 22.23
C PHE A 463 40.43 -17.02 21.88
N LEU A 464 39.96 -16.18 22.82
CA LEU A 464 38.86 -15.23 22.56
C LEU A 464 39.23 -14.24 21.44
N LEU A 465 40.46 -13.69 21.46
CA LEU A 465 40.94 -12.78 20.41
C LEU A 465 41.19 -13.47 19.07
N THR A 466 41.44 -14.78 19.05
CA THR A 466 41.52 -15.56 17.80
C THR A 466 40.12 -15.77 17.22
N ASN A 467 39.10 -16.04 18.04
CA ASN A 467 37.72 -16.16 17.57
C ASN A 467 37.19 -14.83 17.01
N LEU A 468 37.50 -13.70 17.67
CA LEU A 468 37.16 -12.37 17.16
C LEU A 468 37.78 -12.12 15.78
N ALA A 469 39.06 -12.46 15.60
CA ALA A 469 39.72 -12.35 14.30
C ALA A 469 39.11 -13.28 13.24
N VAL A 470 38.60 -14.48 13.60
CA VAL A 470 37.88 -15.35 12.65
C VAL A 470 36.55 -14.72 12.23
N ALA A 471 35.81 -14.11 13.14
CA ALA A 471 34.56 -13.40 12.84
C ALA A 471 34.83 -12.19 11.92
N ASP A 472 35.78 -11.33 12.27
CA ASP A 472 36.19 -10.16 11.46
C ASP A 472 36.77 -10.53 10.08
N MET A 473 37.36 -11.73 9.93
CA MET A 473 37.84 -12.23 8.64
C MET A 473 36.69 -12.48 7.66
N PHE A 474 35.49 -12.86 8.13
CA PHE A 474 34.32 -13.06 7.27
C PHE A 474 33.80 -11.74 6.67
N MET A 475 33.89 -10.61 7.38
CA MET A 475 33.63 -9.28 6.81
C MET A 475 34.59 -8.96 5.66
N GLY A 476 35.86 -9.41 5.77
CA GLY A 476 36.84 -9.32 4.69
C GLY A 476 36.45 -10.15 3.46
N VAL A 477 35.96 -11.38 3.65
CA VAL A 477 35.47 -12.24 2.54
C VAL A 477 34.22 -11.65 1.87
N TYR A 478 33.29 -11.12 2.67
CA TYR A 478 32.11 -10.38 2.18
C TYR A 478 32.53 -9.21 1.27
N LEU A 479 33.35 -8.28 1.77
CA LEU A 479 33.79 -7.12 1.00
C LEU A 479 34.55 -7.50 -0.28
N LEU A 480 35.49 -8.46 -0.18
CA LEU A 480 36.25 -8.92 -1.35
C LEU A 480 35.34 -9.54 -2.42
N THR A 481 34.25 -10.22 -2.01
CA THR A 481 33.29 -10.76 -2.99
C THR A 481 32.52 -9.64 -3.68
N ILE A 482 32.01 -8.65 -2.95
CA ILE A 482 31.34 -7.48 -3.54
C ILE A 482 32.29 -6.73 -4.49
N ALA A 483 33.57 -6.57 -4.12
CA ALA A 483 34.59 -5.92 -4.94
C ALA A 483 34.88 -6.67 -6.26
N ILE A 484 34.89 -8.00 -6.22
CA ILE A 484 35.07 -8.86 -7.40
C ILE A 484 33.83 -8.83 -8.30
N VAL A 485 32.62 -8.77 -7.71
CA VAL A 485 31.35 -8.74 -8.45
C VAL A 485 31.16 -7.39 -9.16
N ASP A 486 31.40 -6.28 -8.46
CA ASP A 486 31.41 -4.93 -9.03
C ASP A 486 32.43 -4.81 -10.18
N ALA A 487 33.67 -5.25 -9.97
CA ALA A 487 34.70 -5.26 -11.02
C ALA A 487 34.42 -6.23 -12.19
N ARG A 488 33.55 -7.23 -12.02
CA ARG A 488 33.17 -8.18 -13.07
C ARG A 488 32.07 -7.65 -13.99
N TRP A 489 31.19 -6.81 -13.47
CA TRP A 489 30.01 -6.29 -14.18
C TRP A 489 30.07 -4.79 -14.46
N GLN A 490 31.23 -4.17 -14.24
CA GLN A 490 31.50 -2.77 -14.53
C GLN A 490 31.12 -2.42 -15.98
N GLY A 491 30.28 -1.40 -16.16
CA GLY A 491 29.71 -1.01 -17.46
C GLY A 491 28.41 -1.73 -17.88
N GLU A 492 28.05 -2.87 -17.28
CA GLU A 492 26.87 -3.66 -17.67
C GLU A 492 26.02 -4.19 -16.48
N TYR A 493 26.15 -3.62 -15.27
CA TYR A 493 25.50 -4.13 -14.06
C TYR A 493 23.97 -4.36 -14.21
N PHE A 494 23.27 -3.48 -14.92
CA PHE A 494 21.84 -3.61 -15.21
C PHE A 494 21.42 -4.94 -15.87
N LYS A 495 22.30 -5.65 -16.59
CA LYS A 495 22.01 -6.97 -17.16
C LYS A 495 22.05 -8.11 -16.14
N HIS A 496 22.50 -7.84 -14.92
CA HIS A 496 22.85 -8.85 -13.92
C HIS A 496 22.23 -8.62 -12.53
N ASP A 497 21.73 -7.41 -12.22
CA ASP A 497 21.11 -7.07 -10.93
C ASP A 497 20.09 -8.11 -10.43
N THR A 498 19.07 -8.42 -11.23
CA THR A 498 17.99 -9.36 -10.87
C THR A 498 18.54 -10.76 -10.58
N LYS A 499 19.38 -11.29 -11.49
CA LYS A 499 20.02 -12.61 -11.36
C LYS A 499 21.03 -12.68 -10.20
N TRP A 500 21.64 -11.56 -9.83
CA TRP A 500 22.52 -11.45 -8.67
C TRP A 500 21.71 -11.49 -7.38
N ARG A 501 20.74 -10.58 -7.24
CA ARG A 501 19.98 -10.35 -6.01
C ARG A 501 19.01 -11.48 -5.69
N ALA A 502 18.27 -11.99 -6.67
CA ALA A 502 17.45 -13.20 -6.50
C ALA A 502 18.30 -14.48 -6.42
N GLY A 503 19.60 -14.40 -6.76
CA GLY A 503 20.52 -15.52 -6.73
C GLY A 503 21.01 -15.89 -5.32
N ILE A 504 21.23 -17.19 -5.10
CA ILE A 504 21.79 -17.73 -3.84
C ILE A 504 23.16 -17.13 -3.48
N GLY A 505 23.89 -16.56 -4.46
CA GLY A 505 25.14 -15.84 -4.23
C GLY A 505 24.95 -14.61 -3.34
N CYS A 506 23.96 -13.76 -3.62
CA CYS A 506 23.67 -12.60 -2.78
C CYS A 506 23.23 -13.01 -1.37
N GLN A 507 22.37 -14.02 -1.27
CA GLN A 507 21.91 -14.60 -0.01
C GLN A 507 23.09 -15.07 0.87
N VAL A 508 24.00 -15.91 0.35
CA VAL A 508 25.15 -16.44 1.11
C VAL A 508 26.13 -15.33 1.53
N ILE A 509 26.32 -14.31 0.69
CA ILE A 509 27.17 -13.16 1.02
C ILE A 509 26.53 -12.28 2.10
N GLY A 510 25.20 -12.11 2.08
CA GLY A 510 24.43 -11.49 3.16
C GLY A 510 24.55 -12.23 4.50
N VAL A 511 24.37 -13.56 4.48
CA VAL A 511 24.55 -14.45 5.65
C VAL A 511 25.95 -14.28 6.27
N LEU A 512 27.00 -14.19 5.45
CA LEU A 512 28.37 -13.95 5.94
C LEU A 512 28.55 -12.57 6.58
N SER A 513 27.90 -11.52 6.06
CA SER A 513 27.99 -10.17 6.64
C SER A 513 27.38 -10.10 8.05
N MET A 514 26.20 -10.71 8.23
CA MET A 514 25.47 -10.74 9.50
C MET A 514 26.13 -11.70 10.51
N LEU A 515 26.60 -12.87 10.06
CA LEU A 515 27.37 -13.79 10.90
C LEU A 515 28.63 -13.10 11.45
N SER A 516 29.29 -12.28 10.64
CA SER A 516 30.49 -11.55 11.04
C SER A 516 30.19 -10.45 12.08
N SER A 517 29.16 -9.61 11.86
CA SER A 517 28.84 -8.51 12.79
C SER A 517 28.45 -9.01 14.17
N GLU A 518 27.46 -9.90 14.24
CA GLU A 518 26.84 -10.28 15.51
C GLU A 518 27.78 -11.16 16.35
N VAL A 519 28.56 -12.05 15.71
CA VAL A 519 29.57 -12.87 16.42
C VAL A 519 30.72 -11.99 16.95
N SER A 520 31.18 -11.00 16.20
CA SER A 520 32.21 -10.06 16.70
C SER A 520 31.74 -9.29 17.94
N VAL A 521 30.52 -8.72 17.93
CA VAL A 521 29.98 -7.98 19.08
C VAL A 521 29.75 -8.90 20.28
N LEU A 522 29.18 -10.09 20.09
CA LEU A 522 29.00 -11.06 21.18
C LEU A 522 30.33 -11.54 21.79
N ILE A 523 31.38 -11.75 20.98
CA ILE A 523 32.72 -12.08 21.49
C ILE A 523 33.31 -10.92 22.30
N LEU A 524 33.14 -9.67 21.86
CA LEU A 524 33.55 -8.48 22.61
C LEU A 524 32.83 -8.35 23.95
N THR A 525 31.54 -8.68 24.00
CA THR A 525 30.77 -8.79 25.25
C THR A 525 31.35 -9.86 26.17
N VAL A 526 31.66 -11.07 25.67
CA VAL A 526 32.28 -12.16 26.45
C VAL A 526 33.68 -11.77 26.97
N ILE A 527 34.52 -11.14 26.14
CA ILE A 527 35.83 -10.59 26.56
C ILE A 527 35.64 -9.57 27.70
N THR A 528 34.62 -8.74 27.61
CA THR A 528 34.31 -7.72 28.62
C THR A 528 33.83 -8.35 29.93
N ILE A 529 33.03 -9.41 29.88
CA ILE A 529 32.55 -10.16 31.06
C ILE A 529 33.72 -10.82 31.82
N ASP A 530 34.65 -11.54 31.15
CA ASP A 530 35.84 -12.11 31.82
C ASP A 530 36.63 -11.03 32.57
N ARG A 531 36.82 -9.88 31.94
CA ARG A 531 37.61 -8.77 32.48
C ARG A 531 36.90 -8.06 33.64
N PHE A 532 35.61 -7.80 33.51
CA PHE A 532 34.77 -7.22 34.57
C PHE A 532 34.79 -8.09 35.82
N VAL A 533 34.56 -9.40 35.67
CA VAL A 533 34.59 -10.36 36.78
C VAL A 533 35.98 -10.45 37.42
N CYS A 534 37.05 -10.56 36.63
CA CYS A 534 38.42 -10.63 37.16
C CYS A 534 38.84 -9.35 37.94
N ILE A 535 38.48 -8.17 37.44
CA ILE A 535 38.98 -6.89 37.97
C ILE A 535 38.17 -6.41 39.20
N ILE A 536 36.86 -6.62 39.20
CA ILE A 536 35.96 -6.12 40.26
C ILE A 536 35.75 -7.17 41.37
N PHE A 537 35.79 -8.46 41.03
CA PHE A 537 35.47 -9.55 41.95
C PHE A 537 36.58 -10.63 42.09
N PRO A 538 37.88 -10.25 42.24
CA PRO A 538 39.03 -11.16 42.09
C PRO A 538 39.06 -12.35 43.06
N PHE A 539 38.32 -12.30 44.17
CA PHE A 539 38.22 -13.38 45.16
C PHE A 539 36.82 -14.00 45.28
N LYS A 540 35.79 -13.43 44.62
CA LYS A 540 34.39 -13.90 44.75
C LYS A 540 33.98 -14.86 43.62
N PHE A 541 34.60 -14.74 42.45
CA PHE A 541 34.32 -15.59 41.29
C PHE A 541 35.62 -16.17 40.72
N LYS A 542 35.54 -17.38 40.14
CA LYS A 542 36.66 -18.02 39.46
C LYS A 542 36.81 -17.42 38.06
N ARG A 543 38.05 -17.17 37.62
CA ARG A 543 38.38 -16.75 36.25
C ARG A 543 37.85 -17.75 35.22
N LEU A 544 37.44 -17.27 34.06
CA LEU A 544 36.99 -18.11 32.94
C LEU A 544 38.05 -19.17 32.61
N THR A 545 37.67 -20.44 32.59
CA THR A 545 38.59 -21.54 32.26
C THR A 545 38.63 -21.78 30.75
N TYR A 546 39.68 -22.43 30.24
CA TYR A 546 39.78 -22.72 28.80
C TYR A 546 38.61 -23.57 28.29
N LYS A 547 38.16 -24.59 29.05
CA LYS A 547 36.97 -25.38 28.70
C LYS A 547 35.70 -24.50 28.64
N SER A 548 35.51 -23.62 29.64
CA SER A 548 34.37 -22.70 29.67
C SER A 548 34.40 -21.71 28.51
N ALA A 549 35.58 -21.19 28.15
CA ALA A 549 35.72 -20.25 27.03
C ALA A 549 35.42 -20.90 25.67
N VAL A 550 35.86 -22.16 25.46
CA VAL A 550 35.50 -22.94 24.26
C VAL A 550 33.98 -23.14 24.18
N PHE A 551 33.34 -23.53 25.29
CA PHE A 551 31.88 -23.69 25.35
C PHE A 551 31.13 -22.38 25.06
N THR A 552 31.50 -21.27 25.72
CA THR A 552 30.88 -19.96 25.47
C THR A 552 31.05 -19.49 24.03
N CYS A 553 32.24 -19.67 23.42
CA CYS A 553 32.42 -19.36 21.99
C CYS A 553 31.58 -20.27 21.09
N ALA A 554 31.44 -21.56 21.39
CA ALA A 554 30.58 -22.46 20.62
C ALA A 554 29.11 -22.02 20.65
N VAL A 555 28.59 -21.62 21.82
CA VAL A 555 27.24 -21.05 21.95
C VAL A 555 27.08 -19.76 21.14
N VAL A 556 28.05 -18.85 21.19
CA VAL A 556 28.03 -17.60 20.40
C VAL A 556 28.05 -17.87 18.90
N TRP A 557 28.87 -18.81 18.41
CA TRP A 557 28.89 -19.21 17.00
C TRP A 557 27.57 -19.85 16.56
N ILE A 558 26.99 -20.74 17.37
CA ILE A 558 25.68 -21.36 17.09
C ILE A 558 24.58 -20.29 17.00
N LEU A 559 24.53 -19.36 17.96
CA LEU A 559 23.57 -18.25 17.93
C LEU A 559 23.76 -17.37 16.70
N GLY A 560 24.99 -16.99 16.37
CA GLY A 560 25.29 -16.19 15.18
C GLY A 560 24.86 -16.87 13.86
N VAL A 561 25.10 -18.19 13.73
CA VAL A 561 24.65 -18.96 12.56
C VAL A 561 23.14 -19.09 12.51
N VAL A 562 22.45 -19.31 13.64
CA VAL A 562 20.98 -19.33 13.67
C VAL A 562 20.41 -17.97 13.27
N ILE A 563 20.97 -16.88 13.79
CA ILE A 563 20.55 -15.50 13.49
C ILE A 563 20.75 -15.15 12.01
N SER A 564 21.86 -15.57 11.39
CA SER A 564 22.11 -15.27 9.97
C SER A 564 21.45 -16.25 8.99
N VAL A 565 21.11 -17.48 9.40
CA VAL A 565 20.52 -18.48 8.48
C VAL A 565 18.98 -18.47 8.49
N ILE A 566 18.32 -18.07 9.60
CA ILE A 566 16.85 -18.01 9.67
C ILE A 566 16.18 -17.31 8.46
N PRO A 567 16.67 -16.15 7.97
CA PRO A 567 16.04 -15.46 6.86
C PRO A 567 16.06 -16.20 5.51
N ILE A 568 16.88 -17.24 5.36
CA ILE A 568 17.00 -18.04 4.11
C ILE A 568 16.32 -19.42 4.20
N ILE A 569 15.55 -19.68 5.26
CA ILE A 569 14.85 -20.97 5.46
C ILE A 569 13.56 -21.08 4.61
N GLY A 570 13.15 -20.01 3.91
CA GLY A 570 11.95 -20.01 3.07
C GLY A 570 10.66 -19.73 3.85
N ILE A 571 10.74 -18.90 4.89
CA ILE A 571 9.57 -18.42 5.65
C ILE A 571 9.07 -17.13 5.01
N ASP A 572 7.79 -17.07 4.62
CA ASP A 572 7.19 -15.97 3.84
C ASP A 572 7.45 -14.56 4.41
N TYR A 573 7.54 -14.44 5.73
CA TYR A 573 7.88 -13.19 6.45
C TYR A 573 9.19 -12.51 5.98
N PHE A 574 10.12 -13.28 5.40
CA PHE A 574 11.42 -12.81 4.90
C PHE A 574 11.46 -12.61 3.38
N TYR A 575 10.34 -12.72 2.67
CA TYR A 575 10.25 -12.53 1.22
C TYR A 575 9.23 -11.45 0.88
N ASP A 576 9.48 -10.71 -0.21
CA ASP A 576 8.49 -9.74 -0.71
C ASP A 576 7.30 -10.45 -1.37
N LYS A 577 6.18 -9.75 -1.57
CA LYS A 577 4.89 -10.27 -2.04
C LYS A 577 4.90 -10.87 -3.46
N SER A 578 6.02 -10.80 -4.18
CA SER A 578 6.23 -11.50 -5.45
C SER A 578 6.99 -12.84 -5.30
N GLY A 579 7.69 -13.04 -4.18
CA GLY A 579 8.60 -14.18 -3.94
C GLY A 579 10.00 -14.03 -4.54
N ASP A 580 10.22 -13.10 -5.48
CA ASP A 580 11.47 -12.99 -6.25
C ASP A 580 12.66 -12.47 -5.42
N PHE A 581 12.40 -11.70 -4.35
CA PHE A 581 13.43 -11.09 -3.50
C PHE A 581 13.22 -11.48 -2.03
N GLY A 582 14.25 -12.09 -1.43
CA GLY A 582 14.30 -12.40 0.00
C GLY A 582 15.08 -11.34 0.80
N PHE A 583 15.11 -11.48 2.11
CA PHE A 583 15.67 -10.54 3.09
C PHE A 583 17.04 -9.94 2.74
N TYR A 584 18.01 -10.76 2.30
CA TYR A 584 19.34 -10.25 1.91
C TYR A 584 19.37 -9.60 0.51
N SER A 585 18.34 -9.80 -0.32
CA SER A 585 18.27 -9.29 -1.71
C SER A 585 17.84 -7.83 -1.84
N HIS A 586 17.45 -7.16 -0.74
CA HIS A 586 16.92 -5.80 -0.77
C HIS A 586 17.96 -4.73 -1.17
N SER A 587 19.27 -5.01 -1.08
CA SER A 587 20.34 -4.13 -1.58
C SER A 587 21.28 -4.87 -2.54
N ALA A 588 21.86 -4.16 -3.52
CA ALA A 588 22.83 -4.73 -4.47
C ALA A 588 24.11 -5.27 -3.78
N VAL A 589 24.45 -4.71 -2.62
CA VAL A 589 25.57 -5.15 -1.76
C VAL A 589 25.19 -6.28 -0.79
N CYS A 590 23.94 -6.74 -0.82
CA CYS A 590 23.42 -7.87 -0.04
C CYS A 590 23.45 -7.69 1.50
N LEU A 591 23.50 -6.44 1.98
CA LEU A 591 23.55 -6.11 3.41
C LEU A 591 22.12 -6.03 3.98
N PRO A 592 21.82 -6.71 5.11
CA PRO A 592 20.48 -6.75 5.72
C PRO A 592 20.13 -5.51 6.56
N LEU A 593 20.81 -4.38 6.41
CA LEU A 593 20.72 -3.23 7.31
C LEU A 593 19.59 -2.27 6.89
N GLN A 594 18.62 -2.03 7.78
CA GLN A 594 17.47 -1.15 7.52
C GLN A 594 17.87 0.34 7.48
N LEU A 595 18.38 0.80 6.34
CA LEU A 595 18.74 2.19 6.07
C LEU A 595 17.71 2.92 5.20
N SER A 596 16.95 2.20 4.37
CA SER A 596 15.99 2.78 3.43
C SER A 596 14.66 3.17 4.10
N VAL A 597 13.95 4.12 3.48
CA VAL A 597 12.67 4.64 3.95
C VAL A 597 11.53 3.69 3.56
N GLY A 598 11.10 2.85 4.50
CA GLY A 598 10.00 1.90 4.31
C GLY A 598 10.02 0.77 5.34
N THR A 599 9.07 -0.16 5.23
CA THR A 599 8.96 -1.38 6.06
C THR A 599 8.97 -2.64 5.17
N PRO A 600 10.14 -3.04 4.64
CA PRO A 600 10.28 -4.23 3.80
C PRO A 600 10.10 -5.53 4.60
N ALA A 601 10.06 -6.67 3.90
CA ALA A 601 10.01 -8.00 4.53
C ALA A 601 11.16 -8.18 5.55
N GLY A 602 10.86 -8.76 6.71
CA GLY A 602 11.84 -8.97 7.78
C GLY A 602 12.42 -7.73 8.49
N TRP A 603 11.91 -6.50 8.27
CA TRP A 603 12.52 -5.27 8.82
C TRP A 603 12.67 -5.26 10.35
N GLU A 604 11.71 -5.84 11.09
CA GLU A 604 11.74 -5.91 12.56
C GLU A 604 12.86 -6.84 13.06
N TYR A 605 13.16 -7.90 12.29
CA TYR A 605 14.25 -8.84 12.55
C TYR A 605 15.61 -8.16 12.37
N SER A 606 15.79 -7.42 11.28
CA SER A 606 16.97 -6.58 11.05
C SER A 606 17.18 -5.60 12.21
N ALA A 607 16.14 -4.84 12.58
CA ALA A 607 16.19 -3.89 13.69
C ALA A 607 16.51 -4.54 15.04
N SER A 608 15.96 -5.73 15.32
CA SER A 608 16.15 -6.44 16.59
C SER A 608 17.61 -6.79 16.88
N PHE A 609 18.37 -7.18 15.85
CA PHE A 609 19.80 -7.51 16.00
C PHE A 609 20.69 -6.29 15.79
N PHE A 610 20.64 -5.67 14.61
CA PHE A 610 21.55 -4.58 14.26
C PHE A 610 21.41 -3.35 15.15
N ILE A 611 20.21 -3.06 15.67
CA ILE A 611 19.97 -1.97 16.62
C ILE A 611 19.86 -2.52 18.04
N GLY A 612 18.94 -3.46 18.30
CA GLY A 612 18.59 -3.93 19.65
C GLY A 612 19.73 -4.64 20.39
N LEU A 613 20.19 -5.78 19.87
CA LEU A 613 21.25 -6.58 20.49
C LEU A 613 22.56 -5.78 20.61
N ASN A 614 22.91 -5.02 19.58
CA ASN A 614 24.12 -4.20 19.57
C ASN A 614 24.03 -3.03 20.57
N PHE A 615 22.90 -2.31 20.67
CA PHE A 615 22.72 -1.25 21.67
C PHE A 615 22.83 -1.75 23.12
N VAL A 616 22.20 -2.89 23.44
CA VAL A 616 22.30 -3.53 24.76
C VAL A 616 23.75 -3.93 25.05
N SER A 617 24.43 -4.55 24.08
CA SER A 617 25.81 -5.00 24.20
C SER A 617 26.77 -3.83 24.43
N PHE A 618 26.70 -2.77 23.62
CA PHE A 618 27.56 -1.59 23.78
C PHE A 618 27.27 -0.80 25.07
N THR A 619 26.01 -0.72 25.50
CA THR A 619 25.65 -0.09 26.78
C THR A 619 26.22 -0.86 27.97
N PHE A 620 26.08 -2.20 27.99
CA PHE A 620 26.71 -3.04 29.01
C PHE A 620 28.24 -2.87 29.01
N ILE A 621 28.86 -2.93 27.83
CA ILE A 621 30.31 -2.80 27.67
C ILE A 621 30.79 -1.44 28.22
N LEU A 622 30.15 -0.34 27.83
CA LEU A 622 30.51 1.01 28.30
C LEU A 622 30.47 1.12 29.83
N VAL A 623 29.38 0.67 30.46
CA VAL A 623 29.22 0.67 31.93
C VAL A 623 30.28 -0.22 32.59
N ALA A 624 30.54 -1.41 32.04
CA ALA A 624 31.55 -2.32 32.55
C ALA A 624 32.97 -1.71 32.54
N TYR A 625 33.36 -1.01 31.47
CA TYR A 625 34.67 -0.34 31.41
C TYR A 625 34.80 0.87 32.33
N ILE A 626 33.73 1.65 32.52
CA ILE A 626 33.70 2.75 33.50
C ILE A 626 33.94 2.19 34.92
N LEU A 627 33.22 1.13 35.29
CA LEU A 627 33.35 0.48 36.61
C LEU A 627 34.71 -0.18 36.81
N MET A 628 35.25 -0.87 35.79
CA MET A 628 36.62 -1.41 35.82
C MET A 628 37.67 -0.31 36.00
N PHE A 629 37.58 0.78 35.23
CA PHE A 629 38.54 1.89 35.32
C PHE A 629 38.50 2.58 36.68
N TRP A 630 37.30 2.83 37.23
CA TRP A 630 37.14 3.43 38.55
C TRP A 630 37.68 2.52 39.67
N THR A 631 37.41 1.22 39.59
CA THR A 631 37.95 0.20 40.50
C THR A 631 39.48 0.16 40.45
N VAL A 632 40.08 0.12 39.26
CA VAL A 632 41.55 0.18 39.09
C VAL A 632 42.13 1.48 39.65
N LYS A 633 41.50 2.64 39.42
CA LYS A 633 41.92 3.95 39.95
C LYS A 633 41.71 4.08 41.48
N ARG A 634 40.83 3.28 42.09
CA ARG A 634 40.68 3.14 43.55
C ARG A 634 41.79 2.26 44.11
N SER A 635 41.93 1.03 43.62
CA SER A 635 42.89 0.04 44.13
C SER A 635 44.35 0.47 43.94
N ALA A 636 44.69 1.13 42.83
CA ALA A 636 46.05 1.63 42.58
C ALA A 636 46.47 2.80 43.52
N ARG A 637 45.53 3.42 44.25
CA ARG A 637 45.81 4.37 45.34
C ARG A 637 45.96 3.69 46.71
N ALA A 638 45.52 2.44 46.84
CA ALA A 638 45.61 1.67 48.08
C ALA A 638 46.85 0.74 48.11
N VAL A 639 47.19 0.10 46.99
CA VAL A 639 48.34 -0.84 46.90
C VAL A 639 49.09 -0.67 45.58
N ARG A 640 50.43 -0.56 45.65
CA ARG A 640 51.32 -0.32 44.50
C ARG A 640 51.97 -1.62 43.98
N SER A 641 51.15 -2.55 43.49
CA SER A 641 51.61 -3.87 43.00
C SER A 641 52.04 -3.89 41.53
N THR A 642 53.14 -4.59 41.22
CA THR A 642 53.62 -4.83 39.85
C THR A 642 52.66 -5.71 39.03
N SER A 643 51.87 -6.58 39.67
CA SER A 643 50.83 -7.36 39.01
C SER A 643 49.66 -6.48 38.55
N MET A 644 49.16 -5.63 39.45
CA MET A 644 48.09 -4.65 39.14
C MET A 644 48.50 -3.68 38.04
N ASN A 645 49.77 -3.28 37.97
CA ASN A 645 50.28 -2.45 36.88
C ASN A 645 50.21 -3.16 35.51
N LYS A 646 50.42 -4.48 35.45
CA LYS A 646 50.24 -5.26 34.20
C LYS A 646 48.77 -5.32 33.79
N GLU A 647 47.87 -5.66 34.71
CA GLU A 647 46.44 -5.76 34.37
C GLU A 647 45.81 -4.38 34.07
N SER A 648 46.21 -3.31 34.77
CA SER A 648 45.85 -1.92 34.43
C SER A 648 46.33 -1.51 33.03
N ALA A 649 47.55 -1.90 32.65
CA ALA A 649 48.07 -1.65 31.30
C ALA A 649 47.37 -2.49 30.20
N MET A 650 46.80 -3.64 30.53
CA MET A 650 45.92 -4.40 29.63
C MET A 650 44.53 -3.78 29.53
N ALA A 651 43.90 -3.42 30.66
CA ALA A 651 42.59 -2.77 30.69
C ALA A 651 42.57 -1.46 29.89
N LYS A 652 43.62 -0.62 30.01
CA LYS A 652 43.76 0.60 29.21
C LYS A 652 43.84 0.38 27.70
N ARG A 653 44.28 -0.81 27.23
CA ARG A 653 44.29 -1.14 25.79
C ARG A 653 42.90 -1.57 25.31
N LEU A 654 42.22 -2.38 26.12
CA LEU A 654 40.85 -2.82 25.87
C LEU A 654 39.84 -1.65 25.81
N VAL A 655 40.11 -0.54 26.50
CA VAL A 655 39.33 0.70 26.37
C VAL A 655 39.43 1.31 24.95
N PHE A 656 40.62 1.32 24.32
CA PHE A 656 40.75 1.88 22.96
C PHE A 656 39.99 1.04 21.92
N ILE A 657 40.06 -0.29 22.07
CA ILE A 657 39.27 -1.28 21.33
C ILE A 657 37.78 -0.96 21.41
N VAL A 658 37.24 -0.94 22.62
CA VAL A 658 35.81 -0.67 22.85
C VAL A 658 35.39 0.70 22.33
N MET A 659 36.28 1.69 22.40
CA MET A 659 36.02 3.00 21.83
C MET A 659 35.96 2.97 20.30
N THR A 660 36.79 2.17 19.61
CA THR A 660 36.69 2.01 18.15
C THR A 660 35.43 1.27 17.73
N ASP A 661 35.05 0.18 18.42
CA ASP A 661 33.79 -0.52 18.14
C ASP A 661 32.59 0.43 18.36
N PHE A 662 32.53 1.09 19.52
CA PHE A 662 31.48 2.05 19.87
C PHE A 662 31.37 3.21 18.88
N CYS A 663 32.50 3.78 18.44
CA CYS A 663 32.50 4.87 17.47
C CYS A 663 32.10 4.44 16.04
N CYS A 664 32.23 3.16 15.68
CA CYS A 664 31.71 2.65 14.40
C CYS A 664 30.20 2.34 14.49
N TRP A 665 29.74 1.76 15.60
CA TRP A 665 28.36 1.27 15.75
C TRP A 665 27.35 2.31 16.24
N MET A 666 27.73 3.27 17.09
CA MET A 666 26.79 4.27 17.60
C MET A 666 26.21 5.21 16.52
N PRO A 667 26.96 5.67 15.50
CA PRO A 667 26.39 6.39 14.38
C PRO A 667 25.31 5.60 13.62
N ILE A 668 25.52 4.28 13.46
CA ILE A 668 24.56 3.36 12.82
C ILE A 668 23.27 3.33 13.64
N ILE A 669 23.38 3.01 14.93
CA ILE A 669 22.24 2.92 15.86
C ILE A 669 21.45 4.23 15.90
N ILE A 670 22.13 5.38 16.01
CA ILE A 670 21.50 6.70 16.07
C ILE A 670 20.76 7.02 14.77
N ILE A 671 21.39 6.80 13.61
CA ILE A 671 20.77 7.11 12.31
C ILE A 671 19.61 6.16 12.00
N SER A 672 19.71 4.87 12.35
CA SER A 672 18.60 3.93 12.23
C SER A 672 17.40 4.33 13.10
N ILE A 673 17.61 4.80 14.34
CA ILE A 673 16.53 5.31 15.20
C ILE A 673 15.93 6.62 14.65
N LEU A 674 16.76 7.52 14.11
CA LEU A 674 16.26 8.75 13.46
C LEU A 674 15.49 8.46 12.17
N SER A 675 15.87 7.41 11.42
CA SER A 675 15.13 6.92 10.25
C SER A 675 13.78 6.33 10.65
N LEU A 676 13.75 5.41 11.62
CA LEU A 676 12.52 4.80 12.15
C LEU A 676 11.54 5.80 12.78
N THR A 677 12.03 6.94 13.27
CA THR A 677 11.19 8.03 13.81
C THR A 677 10.83 9.10 12.77
N GLY A 678 11.25 8.95 11.50
CA GLY A 678 10.97 9.89 10.42
C GLY A 678 11.71 11.23 10.49
N ASN A 679 12.69 11.36 11.39
CA ASN A 679 13.42 12.61 11.66
C ASN A 679 14.76 12.73 10.93
N PHE A 680 15.20 11.68 10.22
CA PHE A 680 16.44 11.70 9.43
C PHE A 680 16.20 12.21 8.01
N PHE A 681 16.82 13.35 7.66
CA PHE A 681 16.73 13.94 6.33
C PHE A 681 18.09 13.95 5.62
N ASP A 682 18.38 12.90 4.85
CA ASP A 682 19.46 12.89 3.86
C ASP A 682 18.84 12.94 2.44
N PRO A 683 18.83 14.12 1.78
CA PRO A 683 18.17 14.30 0.49
C PRO A 683 18.89 13.61 -0.68
N HIS A 684 20.10 13.09 -0.47
CA HIS A 684 20.86 12.32 -1.47
C HIS A 684 21.21 10.90 -1.01
N LYS A 685 20.84 10.53 0.23
CA LYS A 685 21.11 9.24 0.89
C LYS A 685 22.60 8.85 0.98
N ILE A 686 23.51 9.80 0.74
CA ILE A 686 24.96 9.57 0.65
C ILE A 686 25.53 9.05 1.97
N ALA A 687 25.04 9.53 3.12
CA ALA A 687 25.53 9.12 4.43
C ALA A 687 25.29 7.62 4.67
N LEU A 688 24.12 7.11 4.26
CA LEU A 688 23.71 5.72 4.43
C LEU A 688 24.67 4.75 3.71
N VAL A 689 25.01 5.06 2.46
CA VAL A 689 25.93 4.27 1.63
C VAL A 689 27.33 4.23 2.24
N TRP A 690 27.87 5.39 2.66
CA TRP A 690 29.18 5.45 3.32
C TRP A 690 29.18 4.70 4.67
N ILE A 691 28.08 4.72 5.40
CA ILE A 691 27.96 3.99 6.67
C ILE A 691 28.00 2.47 6.45
N ALA A 692 27.18 1.97 5.51
CA ALA A 692 27.11 0.55 5.17
C ALA A 692 28.43 0.00 4.60
N VAL A 693 29.07 0.76 3.70
CA VAL A 693 30.20 0.28 2.87
C VAL A 693 31.57 0.60 3.49
N PHE A 694 31.69 1.70 4.24
CA PHE A 694 32.96 2.13 4.84
C PHE A 694 32.96 2.02 6.37
N VAL A 695 31.96 2.57 7.08
CA VAL A 695 32.02 2.68 8.55
C VAL A 695 31.86 1.33 9.25
N LEU A 696 30.87 0.52 8.85
CA LEU A 696 30.61 -0.79 9.44
C LEU A 696 31.83 -1.75 9.28
N PRO A 697 32.44 -1.90 8.09
CA PRO A 697 33.60 -2.79 7.92
C PRO A 697 34.93 -2.22 8.43
N LEU A 698 35.06 -0.91 8.61
CA LEU A 698 36.29 -0.26 9.12
C LEU A 698 36.75 -0.90 10.43
N ASN A 699 35.81 -1.21 11.33
CA ASN A 699 36.07 -1.81 12.63
C ASN A 699 36.90 -3.11 12.53
N SER A 700 36.40 -4.08 11.73
CA SER A 700 37.06 -5.37 11.49
C SER A 700 38.42 -5.24 10.79
N SER A 701 38.68 -4.13 10.09
CA SER A 701 40.00 -3.82 9.49
C SER A 701 41.00 -3.20 10.47
N LEU A 702 40.53 -2.41 11.45
CA LEU A 702 41.37 -1.77 12.48
C LEU A 702 41.73 -2.75 13.62
N ASN A 703 40.80 -3.63 13.95
CA ASN A 703 40.91 -4.64 15.00
C ASN A 703 42.28 -5.36 15.05
N PRO A 704 42.82 -5.92 13.94
CA PRO A 704 44.15 -6.52 13.91
C PRO A 704 45.29 -5.67 14.50
N ILE A 705 45.28 -4.37 14.23
CA ILE A 705 46.30 -3.41 14.64
C ILE A 705 46.24 -3.20 16.17
N LEU A 706 45.01 -3.09 16.69
CA LEU A 706 44.72 -2.77 18.08
C LEU A 706 45.06 -3.94 19.03
N TYR A 707 44.63 -5.16 18.73
CA TYR A 707 44.83 -6.32 19.63
C TYR A 707 46.27 -6.84 19.65
N THR A 708 46.97 -6.80 18.51
CA THR A 708 48.14 -7.65 18.30
C THR A 708 49.39 -6.81 18.02
N PHE A 709 49.37 -5.98 16.97
CA PHE A 709 50.54 -5.18 16.56
C PHE A 709 50.86 -4.00 17.50
N SER A 710 49.88 -3.53 18.27
CA SER A 710 50.08 -2.51 19.32
C SER A 710 51.03 -2.97 20.44
N THR A 711 51.15 -4.28 20.68
CA THR A 711 51.72 -4.82 21.91
C THR A 711 53.24 -4.77 21.97
N GLU A 712 53.79 -4.46 23.14
CA GLU A 712 55.24 -4.42 23.39
C GLU A 712 55.96 -5.77 23.22
N ARG A 713 55.23 -6.89 23.29
CA ARG A 713 55.78 -8.23 23.03
C ARG A 713 55.81 -8.51 21.52
N ALA A 714 54.74 -8.22 20.80
CA ALA A 714 54.73 -8.29 19.33
C ALA A 714 55.76 -7.34 18.72
N LYS A 715 55.82 -6.06 19.13
CA LYS A 715 56.84 -5.09 18.66
C LYS A 715 58.27 -5.59 18.85
N ARG A 716 58.61 -6.14 20.03
CA ARG A 716 59.95 -6.72 20.29
C ARG A 716 60.17 -8.11 19.68
N SER A 717 59.11 -8.82 19.30
CA SER A 717 59.19 -10.08 18.55
C SER A 717 59.36 -9.82 17.05
N LEU A 718 58.61 -8.86 16.49
CA LEU A 718 58.75 -8.31 15.14
C LEU A 718 60.11 -7.61 14.95
N ALA A 719 60.61 -6.85 15.92
CA ALA A 719 61.94 -6.26 15.85
C ALA A 719 63.05 -7.35 15.83
N ARG A 720 62.88 -8.44 16.59
CA ARG A 720 63.82 -9.59 16.57
C ARG A 720 63.69 -10.42 15.29
N LYS A 721 62.47 -10.76 14.86
CA LYS A 721 62.22 -11.43 13.57
C LYS A 721 62.70 -10.58 12.40
N ARG A 722 62.48 -9.26 12.41
CA ARG A 722 63.04 -8.32 11.42
C ARG A 722 64.56 -8.34 11.44
N LYS A 723 65.22 -8.22 12.59
CA LYS A 723 66.69 -8.36 12.69
C LYS A 723 67.21 -9.73 12.23
N ASN A 724 66.48 -10.81 12.51
CA ASN A 724 66.84 -12.15 12.04
C ASN A 724 66.62 -12.30 10.53
N VAL A 725 65.58 -11.67 9.96
CA VAL A 725 65.30 -11.66 8.52
C VAL A 725 66.29 -10.77 7.78
N THR A 726 66.57 -9.52 8.20
CA THR A 726 67.68 -8.76 7.60
C THR A 726 69.03 -9.44 7.83
N GLY A 727 69.28 -10.07 8.97
CA GLY A 727 70.51 -10.84 9.20
C GLY A 727 70.64 -12.07 8.29
N MET A 728 69.54 -12.79 8.06
CA MET A 728 69.48 -13.95 7.16
C MET A 728 69.55 -13.53 5.68
N VAL A 729 68.89 -12.43 5.31
CA VAL A 729 68.99 -11.82 3.97
C VAL A 729 70.40 -11.28 3.72
N MET A 730 71.05 -10.63 4.69
CA MET A 730 72.45 -10.19 4.56
C MET A 730 73.40 -11.38 4.41
N LYS A 731 73.18 -12.47 5.17
CA LYS A 731 73.91 -13.74 4.98
C LYS A 731 73.65 -14.35 3.60
N SER A 732 72.39 -14.32 3.12
CA SER A 732 72.01 -14.85 1.81
C SER A 732 72.64 -14.05 0.66
N LEU A 733 72.62 -12.72 0.75
CA LEU A 733 73.23 -11.79 -0.23
C LEU A 733 74.75 -11.97 -0.31
N ASN A 734 75.44 -12.10 0.83
CA ASN A 734 76.88 -12.40 0.86
C ASN A 734 77.24 -13.84 0.42
N SER A 735 76.26 -14.72 0.22
CA SER A 735 76.48 -16.13 -0.19
C SER A 735 76.00 -16.47 -1.60
N ARG A 736 75.34 -15.53 -2.30
CA ARG A 736 74.83 -15.71 -3.66
C ARG A 736 75.00 -14.45 -4.51
N ALA A 737 76.25 -14.12 -4.80
CA ALA A 737 76.59 -13.51 -6.08
C ALA A 737 76.59 -14.64 -7.12
N GLY A 738 75.44 -14.90 -7.75
CA GLY A 738 75.21 -16.04 -8.63
C GLY A 738 73.82 -15.98 -9.28
N ASP A 739 73.79 -16.22 -10.59
CA ASP A 739 72.79 -15.77 -11.57
C ASP A 739 71.38 -16.42 -11.50
N GLN A 740 70.40 -15.70 -12.08
CA GLN A 740 69.11 -16.09 -12.69
C GLN A 740 67.99 -16.93 -11.98
N SER A 741 66.76 -16.40 -12.15
CA SER A 741 65.42 -17.08 -12.27
C SER A 741 64.58 -17.45 -11.01
N MET A 742 63.30 -17.81 -11.24
CA MET A 742 62.16 -17.85 -10.28
C MET A 742 61.55 -19.27 -10.10
N ASP A 743 60.91 -19.58 -8.95
CA ASP A 743 59.44 -19.84 -8.79
C ASP A 743 58.96 -20.20 -7.33
N TYR A 744 57.66 -20.52 -7.15
CA TYR A 744 56.82 -20.67 -5.91
C TYR A 744 56.73 -22.06 -5.20
N LEU A 745 56.14 -22.13 -3.97
CA LEU A 745 55.11 -23.12 -3.48
C LEU A 745 54.74 -23.06 -1.95
N ARG A 746 53.50 -23.47 -1.51
CA ARG A 746 53.05 -23.70 -0.09
C ARG A 746 51.65 -24.40 0.12
N THR A 747 51.39 -25.02 1.30
CA THR A 747 50.12 -25.66 1.84
C THR A 747 50.04 -25.60 3.42
N ASN A 748 49.10 -26.12 4.27
CA ASN A 748 47.60 -26.35 4.36
C ASN A 748 47.15 -26.69 5.85
N ALA A 749 45.83 -26.83 6.15
CA ALA A 749 45.14 -27.58 7.29
C ALA A 749 45.19 -27.02 8.77
N GLU A 750 44.42 -27.36 9.86
CA GLU A 750 43.14 -28.09 10.25
C GLU A 750 42.95 -28.07 11.83
N ASN A 751 41.98 -28.60 12.66
CA ASN A 751 40.51 -28.94 12.77
C ASN A 751 40.21 -29.42 14.28
N THR A 752 39.06 -29.61 14.99
CA THR A 752 37.61 -29.15 15.08
C THR A 752 36.91 -29.53 16.46
N LEU A 753 35.71 -28.99 16.81
CA LEU A 753 34.62 -29.45 17.79
C LEU A 753 34.94 -29.58 19.34
N VAL A 754 34.08 -29.96 20.35
CA VAL A 754 32.67 -30.49 20.52
C VAL A 754 32.04 -30.32 21.98
N SER A 755 30.69 -30.32 22.17
CA SER A 755 29.85 -30.73 23.40
C SER A 755 29.81 -29.82 24.71
N ILE A 756 28.96 -29.89 25.80
CA ILE A 756 27.84 -30.72 26.44
C ILE A 756 26.77 -29.80 27.18
N ALA A 757 25.61 -30.31 27.68
CA ALA A 757 24.46 -29.66 28.39
C ALA A 757 24.55 -29.54 29.97
N GLU A 758 23.55 -29.24 30.87
CA GLU A 758 22.05 -29.31 30.87
C GLU A 758 21.30 -28.59 32.08
N SER A 759 19.94 -28.45 32.02
CA SER A 759 18.89 -28.37 33.12
C SER A 759 18.19 -27.03 33.52
N SER A 760 17.03 -27.06 34.24
CA SER A 760 15.97 -25.99 34.25
C SER A 760 15.18 -25.66 35.59
N PRO A 761 13.81 -25.50 35.71
CA PRO A 761 13.10 -24.18 35.90
C PRO A 761 11.99 -24.07 37.02
N ARG A 762 11.30 -22.89 37.20
CA ARG A 762 9.79 -22.66 37.35
C ARG A 762 9.30 -21.24 37.89
N PRO A 763 7.99 -20.84 37.77
CA PRO A 763 7.48 -19.42 37.72
C PRO A 763 6.17 -19.08 38.56
N VAL A 764 5.15 -18.36 37.99
CA VAL A 764 3.71 -18.04 38.45
C VAL A 764 3.49 -16.63 39.12
N LYS A 765 2.39 -15.80 39.04
CA LYS A 765 0.97 -15.81 38.49
C LYS A 765 0.49 -14.47 37.78
N LYS A 766 -0.71 -13.91 38.12
CA LYS A 766 -1.53 -12.75 37.60
C LYS A 766 -2.61 -12.35 38.65
N ILE A 767 -3.38 -11.23 38.49
CA ILE A 767 -4.85 -11.06 38.83
C ILE A 767 -5.45 -9.70 38.34
N VAL A 768 -6.79 -9.54 38.33
CA VAL A 768 -7.65 -8.49 37.68
C VAL A 768 -8.96 -8.27 38.49
N GLU A 769 -9.66 -7.10 38.39
CA GLU A 769 -11.16 -6.87 38.43
C GLU A 769 -11.53 -5.35 38.48
N LYS A 770 -12.50 -4.78 37.71
CA LYS A 770 -14.00 -4.70 37.83
C LYS A 770 -14.53 -3.74 38.94
N GLN A 771 -15.66 -3.00 38.83
CA GLN A 771 -16.67 -2.74 37.77
C GLN A 771 -17.46 -1.41 38.07
N GLU A 772 -18.62 -1.18 37.41
CA GLU A 772 -19.88 -0.53 37.88
C GLU A 772 -20.44 0.69 37.08
N GLN A 773 -21.67 1.15 37.39
CA GLN A 773 -22.71 1.46 36.38
C GLN A 773 -23.77 2.52 36.81
N GLN A 774 -24.31 3.34 35.88
CA GLN A 774 -25.61 4.02 36.04
C GLN A 774 -26.25 4.40 34.68
N SER A 775 -27.58 4.31 34.56
CA SER A 775 -28.30 4.35 33.28
C SER A 775 -28.34 5.72 32.58
N LYS A 776 -27.94 5.75 31.31
CA LYS A 776 -28.30 6.78 30.32
C LYS A 776 -28.76 6.10 29.03
N GLN A 777 -29.66 6.76 28.30
CA GLN A 777 -30.14 6.30 26.99
C GLN A 777 -28.96 6.24 26.00
N VAL A 778 -28.45 5.04 25.73
CA VAL A 778 -27.25 4.84 24.92
C VAL A 778 -27.56 5.14 23.46
N LYS A 779 -26.88 6.14 22.89
CA LYS A 779 -26.82 6.32 21.44
C LYS A 779 -25.68 5.46 20.89
N THR A 780 -25.97 4.19 20.62
CA THR A 780 -25.07 3.29 19.89
C THR A 780 -24.67 3.92 18.55
N LYS A 781 -23.37 4.12 18.34
CA LYS A 781 -22.89 4.88 17.18
C LYS A 781 -22.63 3.99 15.98
N LEU A 782 -23.73 3.55 15.35
CA LEU A 782 -23.72 2.68 14.18
C LEU A 782 -22.97 3.33 13.01
N LYS A 783 -21.76 2.81 12.73
CA LYS A 783 -20.95 3.19 11.58
C LYS A 783 -21.12 2.12 10.51
N LEU A 784 -21.77 2.49 9.41
CA LEU A 784 -22.03 1.55 8.33
C LEU A 784 -20.73 1.15 7.62
N ILE A 785 -20.59 -0.13 7.29
CA ILE A 785 -19.43 -0.69 6.59
C ILE A 785 -19.79 -0.89 5.11
N GLU A 786 -20.77 -1.75 4.88
CA GLU A 786 -21.03 -2.40 3.59
C GLU A 786 -22.53 -2.70 3.44
N VAL A 787 -23.04 -2.60 2.22
CA VAL A 787 -24.44 -2.88 1.85
C VAL A 787 -24.44 -4.02 0.85
N VAL A 788 -25.21 -5.07 1.12
CA VAL A 788 -25.29 -6.26 0.25
C VAL A 788 -26.76 -6.70 0.19
N ASP A 789 -27.21 -7.15 -0.97
CA ASP A 789 -28.57 -7.68 -1.15
C ASP A 789 -28.50 -9.21 -1.28
N ILE A 790 -28.67 -9.93 -0.16
CA ILE A 790 -28.76 -11.40 -0.13
C ILE A 790 -30.06 -11.90 -0.78
N PHE A 791 -31.17 -11.21 -0.53
CA PHE A 791 -32.51 -11.70 -0.88
C PHE A 791 -32.92 -11.18 -2.26
N GLN A 792 -32.64 -11.99 -3.29
CA GLN A 792 -33.15 -11.77 -4.65
C GLN A 792 -34.68 -11.75 -4.69
N GLU A 793 -35.22 -11.10 -5.71
CA GLU A 793 -36.65 -10.88 -5.88
C GLU A 793 -37.42 -12.20 -6.03
N ASP A 794 -38.45 -12.38 -5.21
CA ASP A 794 -39.48 -13.39 -5.50
C ASP A 794 -40.16 -13.03 -6.82
N THR A 795 -40.50 -14.07 -7.60
CA THR A 795 -40.86 -14.04 -9.03
C THR A 795 -42.12 -13.26 -9.39
N THR A 796 -42.76 -12.62 -8.41
CA THR A 796 -43.94 -11.75 -8.53
C THR A 796 -43.61 -10.26 -8.59
N GLY A 797 -42.32 -9.87 -8.55
CA GLY A 797 -41.88 -8.49 -8.78
C GLY A 797 -42.23 -7.53 -7.66
N LYS A 798 -42.28 -8.00 -6.41
CA LYS A 798 -42.57 -7.17 -5.22
C LYS A 798 -41.56 -7.38 -4.10
N ARG A 799 -40.66 -6.39 -3.98
CA ARG A 799 -39.93 -5.98 -2.76
C ARG A 799 -38.82 -6.94 -2.31
N SER A 800 -37.61 -6.68 -2.77
CA SER A 800 -36.40 -7.12 -2.08
C SER A 800 -36.30 -6.49 -0.67
N THR A 801 -35.89 -7.28 0.32
CA THR A 801 -35.46 -6.79 1.63
C THR A 801 -33.94 -6.86 1.69
N GLY A 802 -33.26 -5.72 1.69
CA GLY A 802 -31.79 -5.69 1.81
C GLY A 802 -31.31 -5.83 3.25
N TYR A 803 -30.02 -6.13 3.41
CA TYR A 803 -29.33 -6.08 4.69
C TYR A 803 -28.01 -5.32 4.55
N VAL A 804 -27.40 -5.02 5.69
CA VAL A 804 -26.29 -4.09 5.78
C VAL A 804 -25.42 -4.51 6.96
N THR A 805 -24.10 -4.47 6.84
CA THR A 805 -23.21 -4.68 7.99
C THR A 805 -22.77 -3.33 8.56
N ALA A 806 -22.82 -3.22 9.89
CA ALA A 806 -22.40 -2.05 10.62
C ALA A 806 -21.45 -2.44 11.75
N TRP A 807 -20.49 -1.57 12.07
CA TRP A 807 -19.84 -1.62 13.39
C TRP A 807 -20.79 -0.97 14.39
N CYS A 808 -21.18 -1.72 15.41
CA CYS A 808 -21.78 -1.16 16.61
C CYS A 808 -20.68 -0.95 17.66
N GLU A 809 -20.55 0.28 18.16
CA GLU A 809 -19.73 0.59 19.32
C GLU A 809 -20.64 0.67 20.54
N GLU A 810 -20.55 -0.34 21.41
CA GLU A 810 -21.32 -0.43 22.66
C GLU A 810 -20.34 -0.74 23.80
N GLU A 811 -20.42 0.05 24.88
CA GLU A 811 -19.47 0.10 26.01
C GLU A 811 -17.96 0.18 25.64
N GLY A 812 -17.64 0.59 24.41
CA GLY A 812 -16.26 0.72 23.90
C GLY A 812 -15.70 -0.54 23.22
N VAL A 813 -16.52 -1.56 23.01
CA VAL A 813 -16.20 -2.70 22.14
C VAL A 813 -16.78 -2.43 20.74
N LEU A 814 -15.95 -2.58 19.71
CA LEU A 814 -16.40 -2.59 18.31
C LEU A 814 -16.80 -4.03 17.94
N GLY A 815 -18.10 -4.30 17.83
CA GLY A 815 -18.64 -5.55 17.29
C GLY A 815 -19.23 -5.32 15.91
N MET A 816 -19.09 -6.28 14.99
CA MET A 816 -19.81 -6.22 13.72
C MET A 816 -21.24 -6.74 13.95
N VAL A 817 -22.24 -6.14 13.31
CA VAL A 817 -23.64 -6.56 13.47
C VAL A 817 -24.40 -6.52 12.15
N LEU A 818 -25.33 -7.45 12.01
CA LEU A 818 -26.22 -7.60 10.86
C LEU A 818 -27.44 -6.69 11.00
N LEU A 819 -27.62 -5.75 10.07
CA LEU A 819 -28.71 -4.76 10.07
C LEU A 819 -29.62 -4.95 8.84
N LYS A 820 -30.79 -5.57 9.01
CA LYS A 820 -31.80 -5.76 7.95
C LYS A 820 -32.74 -4.55 7.90
N TYR A 821 -33.15 -4.13 6.71
CA TYR A 821 -34.06 -3.00 6.53
C TYR A 821 -35.28 -3.36 5.68
N PHE A 822 -36.44 -2.79 6.05
CA PHE A 822 -37.73 -3.11 5.45
C PHE A 822 -38.44 -1.86 4.93
N GLY A 823 -39.07 -1.95 3.77
CA GLY A 823 -40.01 -0.94 3.29
C GLY A 823 -41.21 -0.79 4.25
N LYS A 824 -41.78 0.42 4.34
CA LYS A 824 -42.98 0.69 5.16
C LYS A 824 -44.16 -0.23 4.79
N GLU A 825 -44.19 -0.61 3.53
CA GLU A 825 -45.15 -1.48 2.86
C GLU A 825 -45.01 -2.98 3.20
N MET A 826 -43.89 -3.41 3.80
CA MET A 826 -43.69 -4.76 4.39
C MET A 826 -44.10 -4.84 5.87
N LYS A 827 -44.82 -3.85 6.41
CA LYS A 827 -45.07 -3.74 7.86
C LYS A 827 -45.76 -4.98 8.47
N GLU A 828 -46.67 -5.62 7.75
CA GLU A 828 -47.40 -6.79 8.27
C GLU A 828 -46.50 -8.03 8.34
N ASP A 829 -45.63 -8.23 7.34
CA ASP A 829 -44.60 -9.28 7.33
C ASP A 829 -43.53 -9.03 8.40
N TRP A 830 -43.12 -7.76 8.57
CA TRP A 830 -42.23 -7.32 9.64
C TRP A 830 -42.83 -7.55 11.03
N THR A 831 -44.11 -7.28 11.22
CA THR A 831 -44.77 -7.51 12.53
C THR A 831 -44.78 -9.01 12.84
N ARG A 832 -45.09 -9.88 11.86
CA ARG A 832 -45.01 -11.34 12.02
C ARG A 832 -43.60 -11.85 12.30
N GLU A 833 -42.58 -11.40 11.55
CA GLU A 833 -41.16 -11.76 11.80
C GLU A 833 -40.72 -11.32 13.21
N VAL A 834 -41.16 -10.15 13.67
CA VAL A 834 -40.85 -9.64 15.03
C VAL A 834 -41.60 -10.44 16.11
N ASP A 835 -42.90 -10.70 15.96
CA ASP A 835 -43.70 -11.39 16.98
C ASP A 835 -43.31 -12.87 17.12
N VAL A 836 -42.85 -13.49 16.02
CA VAL A 836 -42.21 -14.82 16.02
C VAL A 836 -40.90 -14.80 16.80
N VAL A 837 -39.95 -13.93 16.44
CA VAL A 837 -38.61 -13.93 17.05
C VAL A 837 -38.64 -13.42 18.50
N GLN A 838 -39.47 -12.43 18.82
CA GLN A 838 -39.66 -12.00 20.21
C GLN A 838 -40.33 -13.09 21.06
N GLY A 839 -41.26 -13.85 20.49
CA GLY A 839 -41.88 -15.00 21.14
C GLY A 839 -40.91 -16.13 21.50
N LEU A 840 -39.78 -16.23 20.80
CA LEU A 840 -38.69 -17.20 21.08
C LEU A 840 -37.67 -16.65 22.09
N SER A 841 -37.45 -15.34 22.14
CA SER A 841 -36.55 -14.68 23.11
C SER A 841 -37.07 -14.63 24.56
N GLY A 842 -38.13 -15.39 24.88
CA GLY A 842 -38.90 -15.28 26.12
C GLY A 842 -38.41 -16.18 27.27
N ASN A 843 -37.43 -15.73 28.04
CA ASN A 843 -36.99 -16.30 29.33
C ASN A 843 -36.28 -17.67 29.35
N GLU A 844 -35.99 -18.30 28.22
CA GLU A 844 -35.04 -19.44 28.16
C GLU A 844 -33.77 -19.07 27.37
N ASP A 845 -32.68 -19.83 27.54
CA ASP A 845 -31.37 -19.49 26.98
C ASP A 845 -31.43 -19.36 25.44
N PRO A 846 -30.85 -18.30 24.86
CA PRO A 846 -30.98 -18.01 23.43
C PRO A 846 -30.33 -19.12 22.60
N GLN A 847 -31.15 -19.86 21.85
CA GLN A 847 -30.67 -20.97 21.02
C GLN A 847 -29.68 -20.49 19.96
N ASP A 848 -28.44 -20.94 20.11
CA ASP A 848 -27.25 -20.36 19.47
C ASP A 848 -27.27 -20.43 17.92
N ASN A 849 -28.22 -21.16 17.34
CA ASN A 849 -28.37 -21.48 15.92
C ASN A 849 -29.57 -20.79 15.23
N LEU A 850 -30.34 -19.97 15.96
CA LEU A 850 -31.40 -19.10 15.44
C LEU A 850 -30.93 -17.64 15.41
N LEU A 851 -31.39 -16.87 14.42
CA LEU A 851 -30.94 -15.49 14.23
C LEU A 851 -31.55 -14.53 15.28
N HIS A 852 -30.87 -14.39 16.41
CA HIS A 852 -31.32 -13.57 17.53
C HIS A 852 -31.38 -12.07 17.22
N TYR A 853 -32.46 -11.45 17.70
CA TYR A 853 -32.81 -10.06 17.50
C TYR A 853 -32.33 -9.20 18.69
N ARG A 854 -31.59 -8.11 18.41
CA ARG A 854 -30.96 -7.24 19.43
C ARG A 854 -31.74 -5.93 19.66
N TRP A 855 -32.16 -5.24 18.59
CA TRP A 855 -33.01 -4.04 18.68
C TRP A 855 -33.59 -3.60 17.31
N HIS A 856 -34.70 -2.86 17.30
CA HIS A 856 -35.31 -2.24 16.12
C HIS A 856 -35.64 -0.76 16.32
N SER A 857 -35.70 0.00 15.23
CA SER A 857 -36.13 1.41 15.22
C SER A 857 -36.57 1.82 13.81
N LYS A 858 -37.32 2.93 13.67
CA LYS A 858 -37.48 3.53 12.33
C LYS A 858 -36.15 4.15 11.89
N ALA A 859 -35.85 4.04 10.60
CA ALA A 859 -34.63 4.61 10.02
C ALA A 859 -34.52 6.15 10.21
N SER A 860 -35.66 6.83 10.32
CA SER A 860 -35.76 8.27 10.62
C SER A 860 -35.33 8.65 12.04
N GLU A 861 -35.37 7.71 12.99
CA GLU A 861 -35.14 7.93 14.42
C GLU A 861 -33.68 7.66 14.82
N GLN A 862 -32.91 6.99 13.95
CA GLN A 862 -31.50 6.67 14.16
C GLN A 862 -30.55 7.57 13.35
N SER A 863 -29.32 7.73 13.82
CA SER A 863 -28.29 8.56 13.17
C SER A 863 -27.14 7.72 12.64
N ILE A 864 -27.43 6.88 11.65
CA ILE A 864 -26.42 6.08 10.96
C ILE A 864 -25.48 7.01 10.16
N GLU A 865 -24.19 6.91 10.45
CA GLU A 865 -23.14 7.70 9.80
C GLU A 865 -22.23 6.81 8.95
N HIS A 866 -22.16 7.08 7.64
CA HIS A 866 -21.11 6.55 6.78
C HIS A 866 -20.22 7.73 6.33
N GLY A 867 -19.12 7.93 7.06
CA GLY A 867 -18.33 9.16 6.98
C GLY A 867 -19.15 10.39 7.41
N LYS A 868 -19.14 11.44 6.59
CA LYS A 868 -19.89 12.69 6.85
C LYS A 868 -21.29 12.73 6.19
N LYS A 869 -21.77 11.63 5.61
CA LYS A 869 -23.12 11.53 5.01
C LYS A 869 -24.08 10.75 5.92
N LYS A 870 -25.30 11.27 6.07
CA LYS A 870 -26.47 10.42 6.38
C LYS A 870 -26.85 9.62 5.14
N ILE A 871 -27.27 8.38 5.33
CA ILE A 871 -27.58 7.45 4.24
C ILE A 871 -29.00 7.71 3.74
N HIS A 872 -29.13 8.22 2.51
CA HIS A 872 -30.43 8.58 1.92
C HIS A 872 -31.17 7.42 1.23
N GLY A 873 -30.54 6.25 1.06
CA GLY A 873 -31.17 5.07 0.43
C GLY A 873 -32.27 4.45 1.29
N ILE A 874 -32.12 4.51 2.62
CA ILE A 874 -33.12 3.99 3.55
C ILE A 874 -34.23 5.04 3.70
N ARG A 875 -35.39 4.79 3.08
CA ARG A 875 -36.52 5.74 3.08
C ARG A 875 -36.94 6.07 4.51
N GLY A 876 -37.28 7.34 4.78
CA GLY A 876 -37.59 7.86 6.12
C GLY A 876 -38.86 7.34 6.81
N SER A 877 -39.37 6.17 6.40
CA SER A 877 -40.43 5.42 7.09
C SER A 877 -40.18 3.89 7.09
N SER A 878 -38.99 3.47 6.65
CA SER A 878 -38.50 2.09 6.77
C SER A 878 -38.16 1.73 8.21
N TRP A 879 -38.30 0.45 8.54
CA TRP A 879 -37.84 -0.11 9.81
C TRP A 879 -36.44 -0.72 9.64
N LEU A 880 -35.62 -0.56 10.68
CA LEU A 880 -34.31 -1.18 10.85
C LEU A 880 -34.42 -2.23 11.94
N ILE A 881 -33.83 -3.40 11.71
CA ILE A 881 -33.63 -4.45 12.70
C ILE A 881 -32.15 -4.77 12.76
N CYS A 882 -31.59 -4.86 13.96
CA CYS A 882 -30.26 -5.37 14.23
C CYS A 882 -30.36 -6.77 14.85
N TYR A 883 -29.63 -7.73 14.29
CA TYR A 883 -29.46 -9.07 14.85
C TYR A 883 -28.06 -9.22 15.46
N ASP A 884 -27.92 -10.14 16.40
CA ASP A 884 -26.67 -10.37 17.12
C ASP A 884 -25.80 -11.43 16.46
N PHE A 885 -25.43 -11.20 15.19
CA PHE A 885 -24.65 -12.16 14.41
C PHE A 885 -23.59 -11.49 13.52
N GLU A 886 -22.38 -12.04 13.55
CA GLU A 886 -21.24 -11.66 12.71
C GLU A 886 -21.08 -12.67 11.57
N SER A 887 -21.75 -12.40 10.45
CA SER A 887 -21.66 -13.21 9.22
C SER A 887 -20.58 -12.68 8.27
N SER A 888 -19.91 -13.58 7.56
CA SER A 888 -19.06 -13.21 6.40
C SER A 888 -19.80 -13.30 5.06
N SER A 889 -20.81 -14.15 4.96
CA SER A 889 -21.51 -14.54 3.72
C SER A 889 -22.78 -15.33 4.03
N THR A 890 -23.63 -15.61 3.04
CA THR A 890 -24.57 -16.75 3.15
C THR A 890 -23.87 -18.07 2.86
N LEU A 891 -24.54 -19.16 3.22
CA LEU A 891 -24.24 -20.49 2.72
C LEU A 891 -24.31 -20.54 1.18
N GLY A 892 -25.26 -19.84 0.55
CA GLY A 892 -25.39 -19.74 -0.91
C GLY A 892 -24.21 -19.06 -1.60
N ASP A 893 -23.77 -17.90 -1.09
CA ASP A 893 -22.61 -17.16 -1.63
C ASP A 893 -21.34 -18.02 -1.52
N PHE A 894 -21.13 -18.65 -0.36
CA PHE A 894 -20.00 -19.54 -0.08
C PHE A 894 -19.97 -20.76 -1.00
N LEU A 895 -21.13 -21.38 -1.26
CA LEU A 895 -21.25 -22.47 -2.24
C LEU A 895 -20.99 -22.00 -3.69
N SER A 896 -21.16 -20.71 -3.99
CA SER A 896 -20.96 -20.16 -5.34
C SER A 896 -19.50 -19.81 -5.68
N GLU A 897 -18.62 -19.77 -4.68
CA GLU A 897 -17.22 -19.36 -4.87
C GLU A 897 -16.38 -20.45 -5.55
N LYS A 898 -15.70 -20.09 -6.65
CA LYS A 898 -15.06 -21.06 -7.55
C LYS A 898 -13.88 -21.78 -6.91
N GLY A 899 -14.10 -23.06 -6.60
CA GLY A 899 -13.07 -23.99 -6.15
C GLY A 899 -13.22 -24.43 -4.70
N ILE A 900 -14.27 -23.97 -4.00
CA ILE A 900 -14.60 -24.50 -2.67
C ILE A 900 -15.16 -25.93 -2.82
N VAL A 901 -14.61 -26.84 -2.02
CA VAL A 901 -15.11 -28.19 -1.80
C VAL A 901 -15.34 -28.32 -0.30
N ILE A 902 -16.56 -28.68 0.10
CA ILE A 902 -16.92 -28.78 1.52
C ILE A 902 -16.64 -30.20 2.00
N ASP A 903 -16.00 -30.35 3.16
CA ASP A 903 -15.77 -31.64 3.82
C ASP A 903 -17.04 -32.16 4.54
N LEU A 904 -17.00 -33.41 4.97
CA LEU A 904 -18.16 -34.06 5.61
C LEU A 904 -18.54 -33.38 6.94
N ASP A 905 -17.55 -32.91 7.70
CA ASP A 905 -17.76 -32.28 9.00
C ASP A 905 -18.41 -30.90 8.90
N ALA A 906 -18.01 -30.09 7.93
CA ALA A 906 -18.67 -28.82 7.65
C ALA A 906 -20.11 -29.01 7.12
N VAL A 907 -20.37 -30.07 6.34
CA VAL A 907 -21.76 -30.43 5.97
C VAL A 907 -22.56 -30.81 7.22
N CYS A 908 -22.04 -31.75 8.05
CA CYS A 908 -22.70 -32.21 9.26
C CYS A 908 -22.97 -31.07 10.26
N ALA A 909 -22.01 -30.16 10.48
CA ALA A 909 -22.18 -28.99 11.34
C ALA A 909 -23.32 -28.09 10.87
N VAL A 910 -23.29 -27.68 9.59
CA VAL A 910 -24.31 -26.79 9.01
C VAL A 910 -25.71 -27.39 9.10
N VAL A 911 -25.87 -28.70 8.86
CA VAL A 911 -27.20 -29.34 8.92
C VAL A 911 -27.65 -29.68 10.34
N CYS A 912 -26.73 -29.99 11.26
CA CYS A 912 -27.05 -30.09 12.70
C CYS A 912 -27.58 -28.75 13.23
N ASP A 913 -26.90 -27.65 12.91
CA ASP A 913 -27.31 -26.32 13.38
C ASP A 913 -28.72 -25.98 12.89
N VAL A 914 -29.01 -26.22 11.60
CA VAL A 914 -30.31 -25.92 10.99
C VAL A 914 -31.42 -26.86 11.47
N ILE A 915 -31.20 -28.18 11.62
CA ILE A 915 -32.27 -29.07 12.14
C ILE A 915 -32.58 -28.79 13.60
N THR A 916 -31.59 -28.40 14.42
CA THR A 916 -31.79 -27.97 15.81
C THR A 916 -32.62 -26.68 15.86
N ALA A 917 -32.34 -25.72 14.97
CA ALA A 917 -33.15 -24.51 14.82
C ALA A 917 -34.60 -24.82 14.42
N ILE A 918 -34.82 -25.78 13.51
CA ILE A 918 -36.17 -26.21 13.09
C ILE A 918 -36.91 -26.90 14.25
N GLU A 919 -36.30 -27.86 14.95
CA GLU A 919 -36.92 -28.52 16.13
C GLU A 919 -37.41 -27.49 17.15
N HIS A 920 -36.58 -26.51 17.49
CA HIS A 920 -36.94 -25.48 18.47
C HIS A 920 -38.08 -24.56 18.00
N LEU A 921 -38.17 -24.24 16.70
CA LEU A 921 -39.30 -23.49 16.14
C LEU A 921 -40.60 -24.31 16.22
N LEU A 922 -40.55 -25.58 15.81
CA LEU A 922 -41.72 -26.46 15.79
C LEU A 922 -42.22 -26.75 17.22
N ASP A 923 -41.33 -26.95 18.19
CA ASP A 923 -41.68 -27.11 19.62
C ASP A 923 -42.38 -25.85 20.20
N HIS A 924 -42.18 -24.67 19.61
CA HIS A 924 -42.86 -23.42 19.97
C HIS A 924 -44.16 -23.14 19.17
N GLY A 925 -44.60 -24.09 18.34
CA GLY A 925 -45.80 -23.93 17.50
C GLY A 925 -45.61 -22.91 16.36
N ILE A 926 -44.39 -22.81 15.83
CA ILE A 926 -43.99 -21.89 14.77
C ILE A 926 -43.39 -22.69 13.61
N ALA A 927 -43.93 -22.54 12.40
CA ALA A 927 -43.30 -23.04 11.18
C ALA A 927 -42.56 -21.91 10.46
N HIS A 928 -41.41 -22.22 9.85
CA HIS A 928 -40.54 -21.25 9.18
C HIS A 928 -41.01 -20.94 7.75
N ASN A 929 -41.50 -21.96 7.05
CA ASN A 929 -42.00 -21.96 5.67
C ASN A 929 -41.01 -21.53 4.57
N ASN A 930 -39.79 -21.09 4.89
CA ASN A 930 -38.81 -20.59 3.92
C ASN A 930 -37.35 -20.92 4.32
N ILE A 931 -36.95 -22.18 4.30
CA ILE A 931 -35.59 -22.66 4.61
C ILE A 931 -34.83 -22.85 3.29
N THR A 932 -33.82 -21.99 3.04
CA THR A 932 -33.02 -21.98 1.80
C THR A 932 -31.57 -21.62 2.09
N THR A 933 -30.64 -21.89 1.16
CA THR A 933 -29.22 -21.53 1.29
C THR A 933 -28.96 -20.02 1.36
N GLY A 934 -29.86 -19.17 0.87
CA GLY A 934 -29.79 -17.71 1.05
C GLY A 934 -30.31 -17.22 2.40
N ASN A 935 -31.19 -18.01 3.05
CA ASN A 935 -31.74 -17.71 4.39
C ASN A 935 -30.84 -18.22 5.54
N ILE A 936 -29.74 -18.91 5.22
CA ILE A 936 -28.78 -19.44 6.18
C ILE A 936 -27.49 -18.62 6.13
N LEU A 937 -27.19 -17.98 7.25
CA LEU A 937 -25.97 -17.20 7.45
C LEU A 937 -24.88 -18.09 8.02
N ILE A 938 -23.62 -17.85 7.62
CA ILE A 938 -22.49 -18.66 8.09
C ILE A 938 -21.38 -17.82 8.71
N ARG A 939 -20.74 -18.40 9.73
CA ARG A 939 -19.56 -17.84 10.40
C ARG A 939 -18.43 -18.88 10.40
N GLN A 940 -17.30 -18.51 9.81
CA GLN A 940 -16.07 -19.31 9.94
C GLN A 940 -15.46 -19.12 11.33
N CYS A 941 -15.21 -20.21 12.05
CA CYS A 941 -14.80 -20.20 13.45
C CYS A 941 -13.44 -20.92 13.64
N PRO A 942 -12.36 -20.25 14.08
CA PRO A 942 -11.01 -20.82 14.06
C PRO A 942 -10.69 -21.82 15.19
N ARG A 943 -11.70 -22.42 15.85
CA ARG A 943 -11.56 -23.31 17.03
C ARG A 943 -12.67 -24.36 17.23
N VAL A 944 -13.57 -24.51 16.26
CA VAL A 944 -14.75 -25.41 16.27
C VAL A 944 -14.87 -25.92 14.81
N PRO A 945 -15.56 -27.04 14.47
CA PRO A 945 -15.76 -27.44 13.06
C PRO A 945 -16.15 -26.25 12.17
N PRO A 946 -15.59 -26.14 10.95
CA PRO A 946 -15.07 -24.85 10.45
C PRO A 946 -16.12 -23.81 10.07
N ILE A 947 -17.41 -24.19 10.09
CA ILE A 947 -18.56 -23.35 9.75
C ILE A 947 -19.63 -23.57 10.81
N LYS A 948 -20.04 -22.49 11.49
CA LYS A 948 -21.30 -22.45 12.25
C LYS A 948 -22.39 -21.83 11.38
N ALA A 949 -23.59 -22.42 11.36
CA ALA A 949 -24.73 -21.91 10.62
C ALA A 949 -25.81 -21.33 11.54
N VAL A 950 -26.50 -20.31 11.05
CA VAL A 950 -27.64 -19.68 11.74
C VAL A 950 -28.80 -19.48 10.77
N LEU A 951 -29.97 -19.99 11.16
CA LEU A 951 -31.21 -19.87 10.40
C LEU A 951 -31.89 -18.51 10.67
N GLY A 952 -32.25 -17.80 9.59
CA GLY A 952 -33.09 -16.61 9.63
C GLY A 952 -34.05 -16.55 8.43
N GLY A 953 -34.74 -15.41 8.27
CA GLY A 953 -35.68 -15.22 7.17
C GLY A 953 -37.16 -15.47 7.51
N PHE A 954 -37.54 -15.30 8.78
CA PHE A 954 -38.87 -15.57 9.35
C PHE A 954 -40.04 -14.71 8.78
N SER A 955 -39.89 -14.00 7.66
CA SER A 955 -40.95 -13.15 7.08
C SER A 955 -42.13 -13.94 6.51
N GLN A 956 -41.95 -15.25 6.27
CA GLN A 956 -43.01 -16.20 5.91
C GLN A 956 -43.40 -17.13 7.07
N ALA A 957 -42.82 -16.95 8.26
CA ALA A 957 -43.10 -17.81 9.41
C ALA A 957 -44.55 -17.63 9.90
N SER A 958 -45.12 -18.71 10.43
CA SER A 958 -46.51 -18.78 10.87
C SER A 958 -46.62 -19.44 12.24
N LYS A 959 -47.27 -18.76 13.18
CA LYS A 959 -47.58 -19.25 14.53
C LYS A 959 -49.01 -19.77 14.57
N ALA A 960 -49.24 -20.93 15.18
CA ALA A 960 -50.50 -21.68 15.05
C ALA A 960 -51.79 -21.00 15.56
N ASN A 961 -51.71 -19.88 16.29
CA ASN A 961 -52.85 -19.34 17.08
C ASN A 961 -53.36 -17.95 16.66
N ASP A 962 -52.85 -17.32 15.59
CA ASP A 962 -53.36 -16.00 15.17
C ASP A 962 -54.63 -16.08 14.31
N ALA A 963 -55.73 -15.56 14.87
CA ALA A 963 -57.07 -15.61 14.32
C ALA A 963 -57.27 -14.70 13.09
N GLY A 964 -56.73 -15.12 11.94
CA GLY A 964 -56.93 -14.44 10.67
C GLY A 964 -56.68 -15.27 9.41
N ALA A 965 -55.93 -16.38 9.48
CA ALA A 965 -55.47 -17.10 8.27
C ALA A 965 -55.45 -18.65 8.36
N PHE A 966 -56.19 -19.29 9.27
CA PHE A 966 -56.45 -20.73 9.21
C PHE A 966 -57.92 -21.07 9.52
N THR A 967 -58.52 -21.93 8.70
CA THR A 967 -59.90 -22.42 8.88
C THR A 967 -59.90 -23.86 9.41
N ASN A 968 -59.79 -24.00 10.74
CA ASN A 968 -60.18 -25.18 11.51
C ASN A 968 -59.67 -26.55 11.01
N SER A 969 -58.38 -26.85 11.16
CA SER A 969 -57.95 -28.24 11.32
C SER A 969 -56.63 -28.38 12.09
N ALA A 970 -56.49 -29.45 12.87
CA ALA A 970 -55.18 -29.87 13.40
C ALA A 970 -54.26 -30.47 12.31
N ALA A 971 -54.81 -30.72 11.11
CA ALA A 971 -54.03 -31.17 9.96
C ALA A 971 -53.19 -30.03 9.36
N ASP A 972 -53.51 -28.77 9.63
CA ASP A 972 -52.72 -27.62 9.18
C ASP A 972 -51.38 -27.50 9.96
N GLU A 973 -51.38 -27.68 11.28
CA GLU A 973 -50.13 -27.82 12.07
C GLU A 973 -49.30 -29.02 11.56
N GLN A 974 -49.96 -30.18 11.41
CA GLN A 974 -49.34 -31.41 10.88
C GLN A 974 -48.77 -31.24 9.45
N SER A 975 -49.34 -30.33 8.65
CA SER A 975 -48.90 -29.97 7.31
C SER A 975 -47.67 -29.06 7.34
N CYS A 976 -47.72 -27.99 8.13
CA CYS A 976 -46.62 -27.04 8.29
C CYS A 976 -45.35 -27.70 8.83
N HIS A 977 -45.44 -28.56 9.86
CA HIS A 977 -44.30 -29.34 10.35
C HIS A 977 -43.62 -30.17 9.24
N SER A 978 -44.39 -30.70 8.29
CA SER A 978 -43.85 -31.46 7.16
C SER A 978 -43.26 -30.59 6.06
N HIS A 979 -43.62 -29.30 5.98
CA HIS A 979 -43.11 -28.41 4.96
C HIS A 979 -41.66 -28.03 5.25
N ASP A 980 -41.37 -27.61 6.48
CA ASP A 980 -40.02 -27.25 6.92
C ASP A 980 -39.04 -28.44 6.80
N ILE A 981 -39.47 -29.64 7.15
CA ILE A 981 -38.66 -30.88 7.03
C ILE A 981 -38.32 -31.19 5.57
N LYS A 982 -39.24 -30.97 4.62
CA LYS A 982 -38.96 -31.15 3.17
C LYS A 982 -38.00 -30.09 2.63
N GLN A 983 -38.11 -28.84 3.10
CA GLN A 983 -37.16 -27.78 2.76
C GLN A 983 -35.75 -28.09 3.29
N PHE A 984 -35.65 -28.62 4.52
CA PHE A 984 -34.40 -29.15 5.06
C PHE A 984 -33.83 -30.33 4.23
N GLY A 985 -34.67 -31.23 3.73
CA GLY A 985 -34.27 -32.28 2.78
C GLY A 985 -33.64 -31.71 1.49
N HIS A 986 -34.20 -30.63 0.94
CA HIS A 986 -33.65 -29.94 -0.24
C HIS A 986 -32.34 -29.20 0.06
N LEU A 987 -32.19 -28.62 1.26
CA LEU A 987 -30.93 -28.03 1.74
C LEU A 987 -29.81 -29.09 1.81
N LEU A 988 -30.08 -30.22 2.47
CA LEU A 988 -29.13 -31.33 2.58
C LEU A 988 -28.73 -31.88 1.21
N ALA A 989 -29.69 -32.05 0.29
CA ALA A 989 -29.41 -32.44 -1.10
C ALA A 989 -28.46 -31.46 -1.81
N THR A 990 -28.61 -30.16 -1.57
CA THR A 990 -27.77 -29.10 -2.15
C THR A 990 -26.34 -29.15 -1.61
N LEU A 991 -26.18 -29.36 -0.30
CA LEU A 991 -24.86 -29.49 0.35
C LEU A 991 -24.11 -30.75 -0.09
N LEU A 992 -24.80 -31.89 -0.16
CA LEU A 992 -24.23 -33.14 -0.67
C LEU A 992 -23.77 -33.06 -2.13
N GLY A 993 -24.29 -32.10 -2.91
CA GLY A 993 -23.81 -31.81 -4.28
C GLY A 993 -22.45 -31.13 -4.36
N HIS A 994 -21.93 -30.55 -3.27
CA HIS A 994 -20.69 -29.76 -3.23
C HIS A 994 -19.57 -30.42 -2.39
N CYS A 995 -19.72 -31.71 -2.08
CA CYS A 995 -18.81 -32.51 -1.27
C CYS A 995 -18.13 -33.61 -2.13
N HIS A 996 -16.93 -34.07 -1.76
CA HIS A 996 -16.21 -35.16 -2.46
C HIS A 996 -15.55 -36.18 -1.51
N GLY A 997 -16.22 -37.30 -1.21
CA GLY A 997 -15.60 -38.47 -0.59
C GLY A 997 -16.53 -39.60 -0.13
N SER A 998 -16.22 -40.83 -0.57
CA SER A 998 -16.37 -42.08 0.21
C SER A 998 -17.81 -42.57 0.57
N SER A 999 -17.88 -43.69 1.30
CA SER A 999 -19.06 -44.50 1.62
C SER A 999 -20.10 -43.83 2.52
N GLU A 1000 -19.70 -42.79 3.24
CA GLU A 1000 -20.47 -42.17 4.33
C GLU A 1000 -21.71 -41.43 3.80
N TYR A 1001 -21.70 -41.06 2.51
CA TYR A 1001 -22.85 -40.50 1.79
C TYR A 1001 -24.11 -41.36 1.83
N VAL A 1002 -24.01 -42.68 2.00
CA VAL A 1002 -25.19 -43.56 1.98
C VAL A 1002 -26.11 -43.21 3.16
N LYS A 1003 -25.55 -43.06 4.38
CA LYS A 1003 -26.32 -42.69 5.58
C LYS A 1003 -26.96 -41.31 5.46
N LEU A 1004 -26.20 -40.29 5.04
CA LEU A 1004 -26.75 -38.94 4.86
C LEU A 1004 -27.81 -38.88 3.74
N ARG A 1005 -27.70 -39.73 2.72
CA ARG A 1005 -28.72 -39.85 1.67
C ARG A 1005 -29.97 -40.62 2.13
N GLU A 1006 -29.82 -41.58 3.04
CA GLU A 1006 -30.95 -42.23 3.72
C GLU A 1006 -31.70 -41.22 4.61
N ILE A 1007 -30.98 -40.41 5.40
CA ILE A 1007 -31.57 -39.31 6.19
C ILE A 1007 -32.27 -38.28 5.28
N MET A 1008 -31.62 -37.88 4.18
CA MET A 1008 -32.22 -37.00 3.16
C MET A 1008 -33.52 -37.59 2.57
N ASN A 1009 -33.60 -38.91 2.37
CA ASN A 1009 -34.81 -39.57 1.89
C ASN A 1009 -35.93 -39.61 2.96
N LEU A 1010 -35.58 -39.79 4.24
CA LEU A 1010 -36.55 -39.74 5.35
C LEU A 1010 -37.29 -38.39 5.40
N CYS A 1011 -36.60 -37.28 5.11
CA CYS A 1011 -37.21 -35.94 5.01
C CYS A 1011 -38.33 -35.82 3.95
N PHE A 1012 -38.49 -36.81 3.07
CA PHE A 1012 -39.52 -36.86 2.02
C PHE A 1012 -40.56 -37.99 2.23
N GLU A 1013 -40.55 -38.73 3.35
CA GLU A 1013 -41.58 -39.75 3.63
C GLU A 1013 -42.91 -39.11 4.07
N ASP A 1014 -43.95 -39.27 3.25
CA ASP A 1014 -45.28 -38.66 3.44
C ASP A 1014 -46.35 -39.55 4.11
N THR A 1015 -46.01 -40.80 4.46
CA THR A 1015 -46.94 -41.72 5.14
C THR A 1015 -47.05 -41.40 6.63
N GLU A 1016 -48.26 -41.16 7.14
CA GLU A 1016 -48.51 -40.74 8.53
C GLU A 1016 -47.87 -41.66 9.59
N GLU A 1017 -47.86 -42.98 9.37
CA GLU A 1017 -47.25 -43.96 10.30
C GLU A 1017 -45.71 -43.89 10.39
N LYS A 1018 -45.04 -43.15 9.50
CA LYS A 1018 -43.58 -43.06 9.43
C LYS A 1018 -43.00 -41.64 9.42
N ARG A 1019 -43.81 -40.61 9.14
CA ARG A 1019 -43.33 -39.22 8.99
C ARG A 1019 -42.39 -38.85 10.15
N PRO A 1020 -41.09 -38.62 9.90
CA PRO A 1020 -40.14 -38.35 10.96
C PRO A 1020 -40.36 -36.97 11.57
N THR A 1021 -40.07 -36.81 12.87
CA THR A 1021 -40.04 -35.51 13.54
C THR A 1021 -38.67 -34.85 13.37
N ALA A 1022 -38.60 -33.52 13.51
CA ALA A 1022 -37.31 -32.80 13.49
C ALA A 1022 -36.33 -33.34 14.56
N ARG A 1023 -36.83 -33.68 15.76
CA ARG A 1023 -36.07 -34.37 16.81
C ARG A 1023 -35.49 -35.70 16.34
N TYR A 1024 -36.30 -36.57 15.73
CA TYR A 1024 -35.82 -37.86 15.25
C TYR A 1024 -34.76 -37.71 14.15
N ILE A 1025 -34.94 -36.73 13.25
CA ILE A 1025 -33.93 -36.41 12.22
C ILE A 1025 -32.63 -35.93 12.88
N ARG A 1026 -32.70 -35.02 13.86
CA ARG A 1026 -31.51 -34.56 14.61
C ARG A 1026 -30.83 -35.71 15.35
N GLU A 1027 -31.58 -36.55 16.07
CA GLU A 1027 -31.04 -37.68 16.83
C GLU A 1027 -30.29 -38.67 15.92
N VAL A 1028 -30.89 -39.06 14.78
CA VAL A 1028 -30.24 -39.95 13.80
C VAL A 1028 -29.02 -39.29 13.13
N LEU A 1029 -29.04 -37.96 12.91
CA LEU A 1029 -27.92 -37.22 12.32
C LEU A 1029 -26.78 -37.02 13.32
N GLU A 1030 -27.09 -36.72 14.59
CA GLU A 1030 -26.11 -36.69 15.70
C GLU A 1030 -25.49 -38.07 15.96
N GLU A 1031 -26.28 -39.15 15.97
CA GLU A 1031 -25.75 -40.51 16.08
C GLU A 1031 -24.85 -40.86 14.89
N THR A 1032 -25.25 -40.48 13.67
CA THR A 1032 -24.44 -40.64 12.46
C THR A 1032 -23.11 -39.89 12.57
N TRP A 1033 -23.11 -38.64 13.04
CA TRP A 1033 -21.89 -37.82 13.15
C TRP A 1033 -20.99 -38.28 14.30
N ARG A 1034 -21.56 -38.67 15.46
CA ARG A 1034 -20.81 -39.23 16.59
C ARG A 1034 -20.19 -40.59 16.27
N ALA A 1035 -20.84 -41.42 15.45
CA ALA A 1035 -20.32 -42.72 15.04
C ALA A 1035 -19.01 -42.63 14.24
N GLU A 1036 -18.79 -41.53 13.51
CA GLU A 1036 -17.53 -41.29 12.77
C GLU A 1036 -16.42 -40.66 13.65
N GLY A 1037 -16.67 -40.41 14.95
CA GLY A 1037 -15.63 -40.16 15.96
C GLY A 1037 -15.12 -38.72 16.11
N VAL A 1038 -15.85 -37.72 15.62
CA VAL A 1038 -15.36 -36.32 15.51
C VAL A 1038 -15.68 -35.43 16.73
N TRP A 1039 -16.60 -35.86 17.60
CA TRP A 1039 -17.32 -34.97 18.54
C TRP A 1039 -16.72 -34.85 19.96
N ASP A 1040 -15.39 -34.72 20.10
CA ASP A 1040 -14.71 -34.70 21.42
C ASP A 1040 -13.47 -33.76 21.52
N THR A 1041 -13.59 -32.50 21.04
CA THR A 1041 -12.66 -31.39 21.34
C THR A 1041 -13.36 -30.03 21.40
#